data_AF-A0A1M4SZB9-F1
#
_entry.id   AF-A0A1M4SZB9-F1
#
_cell.length_a   1.000
_cell.length_b   1.000
_cell.length_c   1.000
_cell.angle_alpha   90.00
_cell.angle_beta   90.00
_cell.angle_gamma   90.00
#
_symmetry.space_group_name_H-M   'P 1'
#
loop_
_entity.id
_entity.type
_entity.pdbx_description
1 polymer ?
#
loop_
_entity_poly.entity_id
_entity_poly.type
_entity_poly.pdbx_seq_one_letter_code
_entity_poly.pdbx_strand_id
1 'polypeptide(L)'
;MKNSTLMISRMASTLLVVLVLALSAYMDAHGQSQKIAEITVKAGGFDRYYTPVSASLEGIPLGLQTGRRLQLYEVVKGKERAVASQLEADGYEKKLRWILEGKTPAGTHRNYILKSEDKNSPDATDEAIHIRDDGKSLTVMAGDRKVLSYRYVAKSAPEGVSERYSRSGYLHPLWSPEGEVLTRIQPPDHYHHYGLWNPWTRTVFEGREIDFWNLGEGQGTVRHKSMPQRIEGEVFGGFEALLNHVDLTAPSGEKAALNEKWEVKVWNADPERDVWLIDFVSTLNPATESPLTIKAYRYQGFSLRATGKWSDKTATLQTSEGKDKSNGNGTRARWTDINGVSQVGNSGILFMTHPGNQNFPEQLRIWPTGANEGKANVYFNFNPAQEEDWRLEPGSSYSLKYRMMVYDGKIDSAAAERYWRDFGNPPGVEVRHQGLGGSRVLVYTRNGEGYVHDNIPNSIEALKELGENHNFIVDTSDDPADITKDNLKKYDAIVFSNTNNDVFTTPEQHDAFQNYIRSGGGFVGIHSASGSERDWPWFWSLLGGSFYRHAPFQKFTVNSTDETHPSTDFLPQEWIREDECYYLKQLNSGIHVLLQADMTTVEDKGKGDYPGDVFGSTFPLAWYQEFEGGRSWYTSLGHSVEDYDDPVFLRHILGGIEWVVSGSNH
;
A
#
# COMPACT_ATOMS: atom_id res chain seq x y z
N MET A 1 67.00 -14.58 34.79
CA MET A 1 66.00 -13.58 35.22
C MET A 1 65.47 -12.65 34.11
N LYS A 2 66.08 -12.57 32.90
CA LYS A 2 65.57 -11.71 31.81
C LYS A 2 64.54 -12.35 30.86
N ASN A 3 64.40 -13.68 30.84
CA ASN A 3 63.49 -14.36 29.91
C ASN A 3 62.08 -14.62 30.47
N SER A 4 61.90 -14.59 31.79
CA SER A 4 60.62 -14.85 32.46
C SER A 4 59.67 -13.63 32.41
N THR A 5 60.20 -12.41 32.43
CA THR A 5 59.40 -11.18 32.41
C THR A 5 58.80 -10.88 31.03
N LEU A 6 59.47 -11.30 29.95
CA LEU A 6 59.00 -11.09 28.57
C LEU A 6 57.84 -12.05 28.19
N MET A 7 57.82 -13.25 28.76
CA MET A 7 56.73 -14.22 28.54
C MET A 7 55.44 -13.82 29.25
N ILE A 8 55.52 -13.29 30.48
CA ILE A 8 54.34 -12.85 31.24
C ILE A 8 53.70 -11.62 30.60
N SER A 9 54.51 -10.70 30.07
CA SER A 9 54.02 -9.53 29.31
C SER A 9 53.31 -9.94 28.02
N ARG A 10 53.85 -10.91 27.26
CA ARG A 10 53.19 -11.41 26.04
C ARG A 10 51.89 -12.15 26.35
N MET A 11 51.84 -12.97 27.40
CA MET A 11 50.61 -13.65 27.80
C MET A 11 49.52 -12.69 28.27
N ALA A 12 49.86 -11.63 29.01
CA ALA A 12 48.89 -10.62 29.43
C ALA A 12 48.33 -9.82 28.23
N SER A 13 49.18 -9.46 27.26
CA SER A 13 48.75 -8.76 26.04
C SER A 13 47.89 -9.66 25.14
N THR A 14 48.21 -10.95 25.02
CA THR A 14 47.39 -11.89 24.25
C THR A 14 46.04 -12.17 24.94
N LEU A 15 46.01 -12.27 26.27
CA LEU A 15 44.75 -12.44 27.01
C LEU A 15 43.86 -11.20 26.90
N LEU A 16 44.44 -9.99 26.93
CA LEU A 16 43.70 -8.74 26.76
C LEU A 16 43.15 -8.58 25.33
N VAL A 17 43.95 -8.93 24.32
CA VAL A 17 43.50 -8.92 22.90
C VAL A 17 42.41 -9.95 22.66
N VAL A 18 42.50 -11.15 23.26
CA VAL A 18 41.43 -12.16 23.17
C VAL A 18 40.19 -11.74 23.94
N LEU A 19 40.30 -11.04 25.08
CA LEU A 19 39.14 -10.52 25.81
C LEU A 19 38.46 -9.36 25.06
N VAL A 20 39.23 -8.48 24.42
CA VAL A 20 38.71 -7.37 23.61
C VAL A 20 38.07 -7.88 22.32
N LEU A 21 38.67 -8.88 21.66
CA LEU A 21 38.10 -9.55 20.49
C LEU A 21 36.87 -10.40 20.85
N ALA A 22 36.86 -11.01 22.04
CA ALA A 22 35.69 -11.73 22.53
C ALA A 22 34.57 -10.76 22.94
N LEU A 23 34.87 -9.59 23.52
CA LEU A 23 33.85 -8.56 23.80
C LEU A 23 33.34 -7.89 22.52
N SER A 24 34.19 -7.65 21.50
CA SER A 24 33.73 -7.12 20.21
C SER A 24 32.88 -8.16 19.48
N ALA A 25 33.29 -9.43 19.47
CA ALA A 25 32.48 -10.52 18.92
C ALA A 25 31.20 -10.79 19.71
N TYR A 26 31.16 -10.49 21.02
CA TYR A 26 29.93 -10.58 21.83
C TYR A 26 29.01 -9.37 21.63
N MET A 27 29.54 -8.21 21.25
CA MET A 27 28.74 -7.03 20.86
C MET A 27 28.26 -7.11 19.40
N ASP A 28 28.94 -7.85 18.54
CA ASP A 28 28.53 -8.09 17.14
C ASP A 28 27.56 -9.28 16.99
N ALA A 29 27.45 -10.15 18.01
CA ALA A 29 26.55 -11.32 18.00
C ALA A 29 25.18 -11.09 18.66
N HIS A 30 24.83 -9.85 19.00
CA HIS A 30 23.46 -9.44 19.31
C HIS A 30 23.04 -8.45 18.24
N GLY A 31 22.24 -8.92 17.27
CA GLY A 31 21.78 -8.11 16.16
C GLY A 31 21.17 -6.81 16.67
N GLN A 32 21.85 -5.69 16.39
CA GLN A 32 21.43 -4.40 16.87
C GLN A 32 20.09 -4.05 16.23
N SER A 33 19.09 -3.80 17.08
CA SER A 33 17.82 -3.18 16.70
C SER A 33 18.11 -1.84 16.00
N GLN A 34 17.73 -1.74 14.73
CA GLN A 34 17.94 -0.54 13.93
C GLN A 34 16.67 0.29 13.92
N LYS A 35 16.76 1.53 14.38
CA LYS A 35 15.65 2.49 14.27
C LYS A 35 15.43 2.84 12.80
N ILE A 36 14.21 2.63 12.32
CA ILE A 36 13.76 3.00 10.98
C ILE A 36 13.14 4.40 11.05
N ALA A 37 12.04 4.57 11.76
CA ALA A 37 11.31 5.83 11.76
C ALA A 37 10.79 6.21 13.15
N GLU A 38 10.62 7.49 13.38
CA GLU A 38 9.75 8.01 14.45
C GLU A 38 8.38 8.29 13.87
N ILE A 39 7.33 7.92 14.60
CA ILE A 39 5.95 8.12 14.16
C ILE A 39 5.21 8.89 15.25
N THR A 40 4.55 9.99 14.89
CA THR A 40 3.70 10.77 15.80
C THR A 40 2.24 10.61 15.37
N VAL A 41 1.41 10.09 16.27
CA VAL A 41 -0.05 9.99 16.08
C VAL A 41 -0.72 11.13 16.82
N LYS A 42 -1.39 12.02 16.07
CA LYS A 42 -2.15 13.15 16.59
C LYS A 42 -3.62 12.75 16.72
N ALA A 43 -4.18 12.88 17.92
CA ALA A 43 -5.59 12.59 18.17
C ALA A 43 -6.54 13.50 17.35
N GLY A 44 -6.10 14.72 17.03
CA GLY A 44 -6.93 15.73 16.37
C GLY A 44 -7.97 16.31 17.33
N GLY A 45 -9.14 16.69 16.82
CA GLY A 45 -10.17 17.40 17.60
C GLY A 45 -11.01 16.56 18.56
N PHE A 46 -10.78 15.24 18.66
CA PHE A 46 -11.65 14.31 19.40
C PHE A 46 -10.84 13.31 20.23
N ASP A 47 -11.42 12.85 21.34
CA ASP A 47 -10.89 11.73 22.11
C ASP A 47 -10.92 10.44 21.26
N ARG A 48 -9.83 9.67 21.31
CA ARG A 48 -9.67 8.38 20.62
C ARG A 48 -9.66 7.23 21.62
N TYR A 49 -10.25 6.10 21.25
CA TYR A 49 -10.31 4.88 22.08
C TYR A 49 -10.16 3.65 21.20
N TYR A 50 -9.08 2.90 21.37
CA TYR A 50 -8.85 1.65 20.63
C TYR A 50 -9.02 1.84 19.11
N THR A 51 -8.47 2.93 18.60
CA THR A 51 -8.73 3.42 17.25
C THR A 51 -7.72 2.82 16.26
N PRO A 52 -8.15 2.21 15.15
CA PRO A 52 -7.23 1.79 14.08
C PRO A 52 -6.40 2.97 13.55
N VAL A 53 -5.10 2.74 13.34
CA VAL A 53 -4.14 3.73 12.83
C VAL A 53 -3.45 3.22 11.57
N SER A 54 -3.09 4.15 10.69
CA SER A 54 -2.31 3.90 9.48
C SER A 54 -1.16 4.87 9.38
N ALA A 55 0.05 4.38 9.13
CA ALA A 55 1.18 5.19 8.70
C ALA A 55 1.59 4.76 7.30
N SER A 56 1.72 5.70 6.36
CA SER A 56 2.42 5.41 5.10
C SER A 56 3.91 5.30 5.39
N LEU A 57 4.55 4.26 4.85
CA LEU A 57 5.99 4.04 4.88
C LEU A 57 6.59 4.17 3.47
N GLU A 58 5.91 4.89 2.59
CA GLU A 58 6.38 5.16 1.24
C GLU A 58 7.75 5.85 1.26
N GLY A 59 8.66 5.37 0.40
CA GLY A 59 10.04 5.88 0.32
C GLY A 59 10.86 5.69 1.59
N ILE A 60 10.47 4.80 2.51
CA ILE A 60 11.27 4.47 3.70
C ILE A 60 11.90 3.09 3.49
N PRO A 61 13.24 2.98 3.43
CA PRO A 61 13.91 1.68 3.37
C PRO A 61 13.67 0.93 4.67
N LEU A 62 12.95 -0.20 4.57
CA LEU A 62 12.52 -0.97 5.74
C LEU A 62 13.56 -1.98 6.23
N GLY A 63 14.61 -2.25 5.43
CA GLY A 63 15.68 -3.17 5.80
C GLY A 63 15.17 -4.58 6.16
N LEU A 64 14.15 -5.07 5.43
CA LEU A 64 13.51 -6.37 5.64
C LEU A 64 14.38 -7.50 5.08
N GLN A 65 15.59 -7.65 5.61
CA GLN A 65 16.45 -8.78 5.29
C GLN A 65 15.90 -10.10 5.87
N THR A 66 16.30 -11.22 5.28
CA THR A 66 15.96 -12.56 5.78
C THR A 66 16.31 -12.67 7.27
N GLY A 67 15.31 -12.95 8.11
CA GLY A 67 15.48 -13.10 9.56
C GLY A 67 15.21 -11.83 10.38
N ARG A 68 14.90 -10.69 9.76
CA ARG A 68 14.48 -9.46 10.47
C ARG A 68 12.96 -9.25 10.40
N ARG A 69 12.42 -8.50 11.36
CA ARG A 69 11.01 -8.07 11.42
C ARG A 69 10.92 -6.59 11.75
N LEU A 70 9.81 -5.98 11.33
CA LEU A 70 9.41 -4.66 11.82
C LEU A 70 8.77 -4.80 13.19
N GLN A 71 9.22 -3.98 14.14
CA GLN A 71 8.61 -3.86 15.45
C GLN A 71 8.31 -2.39 15.75
N LEU A 72 7.05 -2.11 16.07
CA LEU A 72 6.62 -0.80 16.53
C LEU A 72 6.71 -0.73 18.07
N TYR A 73 7.21 0.40 18.57
CA TYR A 73 7.28 0.72 19.99
C TYR A 73 6.59 2.05 20.26
N GLU A 74 5.73 2.12 21.26
CA GLU A 74 5.25 3.40 21.80
C GLU A 74 6.23 3.93 22.84
N VAL A 75 6.50 5.24 22.80
CA VAL A 75 7.36 5.92 23.79
C VAL A 75 6.50 6.53 24.90
N VAL A 76 6.47 5.88 26.07
CA VAL A 76 5.72 6.34 27.25
C VAL A 76 6.70 6.74 28.35
N LYS A 77 6.72 8.02 28.72
CA LYS A 77 7.64 8.58 29.74
C LYS A 77 9.12 8.21 29.50
N GLY A 78 9.52 8.22 28.23
CA GLY A 78 10.89 7.88 27.79
C GLY A 78 11.21 6.38 27.76
N LYS A 79 10.22 5.49 27.98
CA LYS A 79 10.38 4.04 27.85
C LYS A 79 9.64 3.53 26.63
N GLU A 80 10.25 2.61 25.91
CA GLU A 80 9.66 1.92 24.76
C GLU A 80 8.78 0.76 25.23
N ARG A 81 7.54 0.72 24.75
CA ARG A 81 6.58 -0.35 24.97
C ARG A 81 6.24 -0.96 23.62
N ALA A 82 6.51 -2.25 23.42
CA ALA A 82 6.18 -2.93 22.18
C ALA A 82 4.67 -2.83 21.89
N VAL A 83 4.33 -2.60 20.63
CA VAL A 83 2.95 -2.50 20.12
C VAL A 83 2.82 -3.44 18.94
N ALA A 84 1.76 -4.27 18.94
CA ALA A 84 1.45 -5.11 17.81
C ALA A 84 1.19 -4.22 16.58
N SER A 85 1.89 -4.51 15.48
CA SER A 85 1.78 -3.77 14.23
C SER A 85 1.86 -4.73 13.06
N GLN A 86 1.16 -4.41 11.98
CA GLN A 86 1.08 -5.25 10.79
C GLN A 86 1.36 -4.40 9.55
N LEU A 87 2.25 -4.89 8.69
CA LEU A 87 2.54 -4.26 7.41
C LEU A 87 1.48 -4.70 6.39
N GLU A 88 0.92 -3.74 5.69
CA GLU A 88 -0.02 -3.94 4.59
C GLU A 88 0.61 -3.37 3.31
N ALA A 89 0.66 -4.17 2.25
CA ALA A 89 1.01 -3.70 0.92
C ALA A 89 -0.28 -3.40 0.14
N ASP A 90 -0.34 -2.21 -0.45
CA ASP A 90 -1.45 -1.72 -1.28
C ASP A 90 -0.85 -1.18 -2.58
N GLY A 91 -0.70 -2.06 -3.58
CA GLY A 91 0.13 -1.77 -4.76
C GLY A 91 1.60 -1.60 -4.39
N TYR A 92 2.19 -0.45 -4.74
CA TYR A 92 3.58 -0.08 -4.38
C TYR A 92 3.70 0.60 -3.01
N GLU A 93 2.57 1.02 -2.42
CA GLU A 93 2.54 1.68 -1.12
C GLU A 93 2.60 0.65 0.02
N LYS A 94 3.50 0.87 0.98
CA LYS A 94 3.61 0.05 2.19
C LYS A 94 3.01 0.84 3.37
N LYS A 95 1.95 0.32 4.00
CA LYS A 95 1.27 0.94 5.16
C LYS A 95 1.48 0.13 6.42
N LEU A 96 1.96 0.76 7.49
CA LEU A 96 1.97 0.16 8.82
C LEU A 96 0.63 0.39 9.51
N ARG A 97 0.04 -0.68 10.04
CA ARG A 97 -1.25 -0.66 10.75
C ARG A 97 -1.08 -1.12 12.19
N TRP A 98 -1.75 -0.45 13.12
CA TRP A 98 -1.83 -0.85 14.53
C TRP A 98 -3.07 -0.24 15.19
N ILE A 99 -3.33 -0.60 16.45
CA ILE A 99 -4.42 -0.06 17.25
C ILE A 99 -3.87 0.98 18.24
N LEU A 100 -4.48 2.16 18.28
CA LEU A 100 -4.26 3.18 19.30
C LEU A 100 -4.96 2.77 20.59
N GLU A 101 -4.35 1.84 21.33
CA GLU A 101 -4.94 1.26 22.56
C GLU A 101 -5.27 2.30 23.63
N GLY A 102 -6.40 2.11 24.31
CA GLY A 102 -6.81 2.97 25.41
C GLY A 102 -7.19 4.39 24.98
N LYS A 103 -7.33 5.29 25.95
CA LYS A 103 -7.74 6.68 25.71
C LYS A 103 -6.57 7.54 25.23
N THR A 104 -6.74 8.22 24.11
CA THR A 104 -5.87 9.34 23.69
C THR A 104 -6.72 10.63 23.64
N PRO A 105 -6.54 11.58 24.57
CA PRO A 105 -7.39 12.78 24.63
C PRO A 105 -7.29 13.68 23.39
N ALA A 106 -8.39 14.38 23.08
CA ALA A 106 -8.42 15.42 22.04
C ALA A 106 -7.26 16.43 22.20
N GLY A 107 -6.67 16.85 21.09
CA GLY A 107 -5.57 17.81 21.04
C GLY A 107 -4.20 17.26 21.47
N THR A 108 -4.12 15.99 21.89
CA THR A 108 -2.85 15.35 22.30
C THR A 108 -2.26 14.49 21.18
N HIS A 109 -1.04 13.99 21.41
CA HIS A 109 -0.35 13.08 20.51
C HIS A 109 0.34 11.95 21.28
N ARG A 110 0.64 10.85 20.58
CA ARG A 110 1.45 9.73 21.06
C ARG A 110 2.58 9.48 20.09
N ASN A 111 3.76 9.17 20.63
CA ASN A 111 4.98 9.00 19.86
C ASN A 111 5.38 7.53 19.82
N TYR A 112 5.89 7.11 18.68
CA TYR A 112 6.28 5.76 18.39
C TYR A 112 7.64 5.72 17.68
N ILE A 113 8.30 4.58 17.77
CA ILE A 113 9.54 4.28 17.06
C ILE A 113 9.33 2.95 16.35
N LEU A 114 9.51 2.95 15.03
CA LEU A 114 9.56 1.76 14.20
C LEU A 114 11.02 1.28 14.12
N LYS A 115 11.25 -0.01 14.33
CA LYS A 115 12.59 -0.61 14.28
C LYS A 115 12.61 -1.89 13.44
N SER A 116 13.76 -2.18 12.83
CA SER A 116 14.09 -3.50 12.28
C SER A 116 14.87 -4.28 13.32
N GLU A 117 14.38 -5.48 13.68
CA GLU A 117 14.96 -6.31 14.74
C GLU A 117 14.98 -7.78 14.33
N ASP A 118 15.83 -8.58 14.97
CA ASP A 118 15.91 -10.02 14.69
C ASP A 118 14.60 -10.73 15.06
N LYS A 119 14.20 -11.71 14.23
CA LYS A 119 13.06 -12.59 14.49
C LYS A 119 13.38 -13.56 15.62
N ASN A 120 13.05 -13.19 16.85
CA ASN A 120 12.93 -14.16 17.94
C ASN A 120 11.52 -14.81 17.86
N SER A 121 11.46 -16.12 17.59
CA SER A 121 10.27 -17.01 17.37
C SER A 121 9.03 -16.80 18.25
N PRO A 122 7.86 -17.40 17.92
CA PRO A 122 7.18 -17.57 16.63
C PRO A 122 5.97 -16.60 16.50
N ASP A 123 5.47 -16.39 15.29
CA ASP A 123 4.22 -15.62 15.05
C ASP A 123 2.96 -16.44 15.32
N ALA A 124 1.90 -15.72 15.71
CA ALA A 124 0.50 -16.09 15.97
C ALA A 124 0.19 -16.66 17.37
N THR A 125 -0.32 -15.77 18.22
CA THR A 125 -1.11 -16.11 19.40
C THR A 125 -2.52 -16.59 19.00
N ASP A 126 -3.20 -17.37 19.86
CA ASP A 126 -4.62 -17.75 19.73
C ASP A 126 -5.58 -16.53 19.68
N GLU A 127 -5.04 -15.31 19.79
CA GLU A 127 -5.76 -14.04 19.86
C GLU A 127 -5.82 -13.26 18.53
N ALA A 128 -5.28 -13.81 17.43
CA ALA A 128 -5.27 -13.16 16.12
C ALA A 128 -6.61 -13.22 15.35
N ILE A 129 -6.75 -12.36 14.33
CA ILE A 129 -7.77 -12.50 13.30
C ILE A 129 -7.28 -13.49 12.25
N HIS A 130 -8.07 -14.53 11.99
CA HIS A 130 -7.73 -15.57 11.02
C HIS A 130 -8.94 -15.99 10.19
N ILE A 131 -8.71 -16.82 9.18
CA ILE A 131 -9.72 -17.22 8.20
C ILE A 131 -9.90 -18.73 8.24
N ARG A 132 -11.17 -19.16 8.16
CA ARG A 132 -11.53 -20.56 7.93
C ARG A 132 -12.29 -20.67 6.61
N ASP A 133 -11.82 -21.56 5.75
CA ASP A 133 -12.40 -21.79 4.43
C ASP A 133 -12.95 -23.23 4.36
N ASP A 134 -14.24 -23.38 4.06
CA ASP A 134 -14.91 -24.69 3.96
C ASP A 134 -15.07 -25.20 2.51
N GLY A 135 -14.42 -24.54 1.54
CA GLY A 135 -14.56 -24.84 0.11
C GLY A 135 -15.80 -24.23 -0.54
N LYS A 136 -16.63 -23.51 0.23
CA LYS A 136 -17.83 -22.81 -0.25
C LYS A 136 -17.92 -21.38 0.26
N SER A 137 -17.42 -21.15 1.47
CA SER A 137 -17.52 -19.90 2.22
C SER A 137 -16.26 -19.66 3.02
N LEU A 138 -15.89 -18.39 3.11
CA LEU A 138 -14.73 -17.91 3.84
C LEU A 138 -15.23 -17.19 5.09
N THR A 139 -14.94 -17.73 6.26
CA THR A 139 -15.32 -17.16 7.57
C THR A 139 -14.13 -16.47 8.22
N VAL A 140 -14.27 -15.19 8.53
CA VAL A 140 -13.30 -14.45 9.34
C VAL A 140 -13.59 -14.69 10.82
N MET A 141 -12.55 -15.03 11.57
CA MET A 141 -12.56 -15.41 12.98
C MET A 141 -11.74 -14.41 13.79
N ALA A 142 -12.18 -14.10 15.01
CA ALA A 142 -11.39 -13.42 16.02
C ALA A 142 -11.12 -14.41 17.16
N GLY A 143 -9.92 -14.98 17.20
CA GLY A 143 -9.67 -16.22 17.96
C GLY A 143 -10.70 -17.30 17.59
N ASP A 144 -11.38 -17.88 18.56
CA ASP A 144 -12.39 -18.92 18.31
C ASP A 144 -13.78 -18.39 17.92
N ARG A 145 -14.01 -17.07 18.01
CA ARG A 145 -15.31 -16.44 17.73
C ARG A 145 -15.47 -16.09 16.26
N LYS A 146 -16.63 -16.39 15.70
CA LYS A 146 -16.98 -16.06 14.30
C LYS A 146 -17.36 -14.59 14.20
N VAL A 147 -16.85 -13.89 13.20
CA VAL A 147 -17.19 -12.47 12.95
C VAL A 147 -18.16 -12.36 11.79
N LEU A 148 -17.74 -12.81 10.60
CA LEU A 148 -18.55 -12.76 9.38
C LEU A 148 -18.13 -13.85 8.40
N SER A 149 -19.02 -14.22 7.49
CA SER A 149 -18.75 -15.22 6.44
C SER A 149 -19.12 -14.68 5.06
N TYR A 150 -18.22 -14.86 4.09
CA TYR A 150 -18.43 -14.53 2.69
C TYR A 150 -18.71 -15.78 1.87
N ARG A 151 -19.78 -15.74 1.06
CA ARG A 151 -20.18 -16.85 0.20
C ARG A 151 -19.61 -16.68 -1.21
N TYR A 152 -18.60 -17.47 -1.57
CA TYR A 152 -17.99 -17.41 -2.91
C TYR A 152 -18.52 -18.50 -3.87
N VAL A 153 -18.97 -19.65 -3.37
CA VAL A 153 -19.69 -20.66 -4.17
C VAL A 153 -21.18 -20.37 -4.17
N ALA A 154 -21.84 -20.47 -5.33
CA ALA A 154 -23.27 -20.22 -5.43
C ALA A 154 -24.06 -21.12 -4.46
N LYS A 155 -25.01 -20.53 -3.73
CA LYS A 155 -26.02 -21.24 -2.95
C LYS A 155 -27.27 -21.36 -3.81
N SER A 156 -27.76 -22.58 -4.00
CA SER A 156 -29.02 -22.85 -4.70
C SER A 156 -30.21 -22.11 -4.09
N ALA A 157 -31.22 -21.85 -4.91
CA ALA A 157 -32.47 -21.28 -4.46
C ALA A 157 -33.20 -22.23 -3.47
N PRO A 158 -34.09 -21.72 -2.60
CA PRO A 158 -34.94 -22.57 -1.79
C PRO A 158 -35.81 -23.49 -2.65
N GLU A 159 -36.24 -24.62 -2.09
CA GLU A 159 -37.12 -25.56 -2.79
C GLU A 159 -38.41 -24.86 -3.26
N GLY A 160 -38.80 -25.11 -4.52
CA GLY A 160 -39.97 -24.47 -5.15
C GLY A 160 -39.74 -23.03 -5.63
N VAL A 161 -38.55 -22.46 -5.42
CA VAL A 161 -38.15 -21.14 -5.93
C VAL A 161 -37.30 -21.33 -7.18
N SER A 162 -37.43 -20.41 -8.14
CA SER A 162 -36.65 -20.46 -9.38
C SER A 162 -35.13 -20.45 -9.09
N GLU A 163 -34.37 -21.32 -9.78
CA GLU A 163 -32.90 -21.40 -9.65
C GLU A 163 -32.20 -20.09 -10.04
N ARG A 164 -32.91 -19.15 -10.68
CA ARG A 164 -32.39 -17.80 -10.93
C ARG A 164 -32.02 -17.04 -9.65
N TYR A 165 -32.60 -17.43 -8.50
CA TYR A 165 -32.21 -16.92 -7.18
C TYR A 165 -31.00 -17.66 -6.60
N SER A 166 -30.31 -18.51 -7.35
CA SER A 166 -29.01 -19.06 -6.93
C SER A 166 -27.95 -17.96 -6.98
N ARG A 167 -27.11 -17.84 -5.93
CA ARG A 167 -26.23 -16.66 -5.77
C ARG A 167 -24.95 -16.95 -4.99
N SER A 168 -23.86 -16.30 -5.39
CA SER A 168 -22.65 -16.05 -4.59
C SER A 168 -22.37 -14.53 -4.53
N GLY A 169 -21.34 -14.11 -3.81
CA GLY A 169 -20.97 -12.69 -3.72
C GLY A 169 -21.80 -11.91 -2.71
N TYR A 170 -21.90 -12.42 -1.47
CA TYR A 170 -22.58 -11.76 -0.36
C TYR A 170 -21.98 -12.17 0.98
N LEU A 171 -22.21 -11.37 2.02
CA LEU A 171 -21.80 -11.69 3.39
C LEU A 171 -22.99 -12.23 4.18
N HIS A 172 -22.90 -13.49 4.59
CA HIS A 172 -23.78 -14.13 5.54
C HIS A 172 -23.17 -15.45 6.02
N PRO A 173 -23.26 -15.77 7.32
CA PRO A 173 -23.76 -14.94 8.42
C PRO A 173 -22.86 -13.76 8.82
N LEU A 174 -23.45 -12.80 9.55
CA LEU A 174 -22.75 -11.83 10.39
C LEU A 174 -23.14 -12.16 11.83
N TRP A 175 -22.15 -12.31 12.70
CA TRP A 175 -22.35 -12.69 14.10
C TRP A 175 -22.11 -11.51 15.03
N SER A 176 -22.88 -11.42 16.13
CA SER A 176 -22.51 -10.60 17.28
C SER A 176 -21.33 -11.23 18.04
N PRO A 177 -20.68 -10.49 18.95
CA PRO A 177 -19.64 -11.02 19.82
C PRO A 177 -19.98 -12.32 20.55
N GLU A 178 -21.18 -12.42 21.09
CA GLU A 178 -21.74 -13.60 21.75
C GLU A 178 -22.37 -14.62 20.78
N GLY A 179 -22.16 -14.44 19.46
CA GLY A 179 -22.49 -15.44 18.45
C GLY A 179 -23.93 -15.41 17.93
N GLU A 180 -24.71 -14.35 18.17
CA GLU A 180 -26.04 -14.21 17.57
C GLU A 180 -25.93 -13.88 16.07
N VAL A 181 -26.70 -14.58 15.23
CA VAL A 181 -26.73 -14.28 13.78
C VAL A 181 -27.66 -13.10 13.50
N LEU A 182 -27.08 -11.99 13.03
CA LEU A 182 -27.78 -10.71 12.85
C LEU A 182 -28.33 -10.51 11.42
N THR A 183 -27.90 -11.34 10.47
CA THR A 183 -28.32 -11.28 9.06
C THR A 183 -29.19 -12.47 8.66
N ARG A 184 -29.97 -12.34 7.58
CA ARG A 184 -30.63 -13.49 6.94
C ARG A 184 -30.61 -13.38 5.42
N ILE A 185 -30.79 -14.51 4.75
CA ILE A 185 -30.85 -14.62 3.30
C ILE A 185 -32.14 -15.28 2.83
N GLN A 186 -32.55 -14.97 1.60
CA GLN A 186 -33.67 -15.59 0.88
C GLN A 186 -34.96 -15.77 1.71
N PRO A 187 -35.42 -14.76 2.48
CA PRO A 187 -36.67 -14.90 3.20
C PRO A 187 -37.86 -15.01 2.20
N PRO A 188 -38.95 -15.71 2.56
CA PRO A 188 -40.06 -15.97 1.64
C PRO A 188 -40.74 -14.73 1.05
N ASP A 189 -40.62 -13.58 1.73
CA ASP A 189 -41.15 -12.30 1.26
C ASP A 189 -40.26 -11.63 0.20
N HIS A 190 -38.95 -11.93 0.19
CA HIS A 190 -37.96 -11.30 -0.69
C HIS A 190 -36.77 -12.25 -0.97
N TYR A 191 -36.93 -13.23 -1.88
CA TYR A 191 -35.88 -14.22 -2.19
C TYR A 191 -34.57 -13.63 -2.73
N HIS A 192 -34.57 -12.37 -3.19
CA HIS A 192 -33.38 -11.68 -3.66
C HIS A 192 -32.57 -10.99 -2.55
N HIS A 193 -32.94 -11.10 -1.26
CA HIS A 193 -32.16 -10.49 -0.18
C HIS A 193 -31.09 -11.42 0.40
N TYR A 194 -29.86 -10.93 0.61
CA TYR A 194 -28.69 -11.75 0.98
C TYR A 194 -27.81 -11.17 2.10
N GLY A 195 -28.33 -11.04 3.31
CA GLY A 195 -27.51 -10.67 4.47
C GLY A 195 -26.92 -9.27 4.32
N LEU A 196 -25.64 -9.13 3.99
CA LEU A 196 -25.04 -7.88 3.49
C LEU A 196 -24.61 -8.01 2.03
N TRP A 197 -24.99 -7.03 1.21
CA TRP A 197 -24.68 -6.99 -0.22
C TRP A 197 -24.92 -5.58 -0.81
N ASN A 198 -24.55 -5.40 -2.09
CA ASN A 198 -24.85 -4.20 -2.86
C ASN A 198 -25.87 -4.52 -3.98
N PRO A 199 -27.16 -4.15 -3.86
CA PRO A 199 -28.15 -4.36 -4.91
C PRO A 199 -28.04 -3.25 -5.94
N TRP A 200 -27.14 -3.38 -6.91
CA TRP A 200 -27.10 -2.49 -8.08
C TRP A 200 -28.28 -2.79 -8.99
N THR A 201 -29.42 -2.20 -8.65
CA THR A 201 -30.69 -2.31 -9.37
C THR A 201 -30.85 -1.13 -10.33
N ARG A 202 -31.67 -1.30 -11.38
CA ARG A 202 -31.97 -0.22 -12.35
C ARG A 202 -30.69 0.41 -12.91
N THR A 203 -29.90 -0.39 -13.62
CA THR A 203 -28.69 0.10 -14.32
C THR A 203 -28.96 0.16 -15.81
N VAL A 204 -28.19 0.96 -16.54
CA VAL A 204 -28.19 1.00 -18.01
C VAL A 204 -26.79 0.69 -18.52
N PHE A 205 -26.67 -0.34 -19.34
CA PHE A 205 -25.43 -0.78 -19.97
C PHE A 205 -25.70 -1.04 -21.45
N GLU A 206 -24.92 -0.41 -22.33
CA GLU A 206 -25.08 -0.53 -23.79
C GLU A 206 -26.53 -0.30 -24.27
N GLY A 207 -27.21 0.68 -23.65
CA GLY A 207 -28.59 1.06 -23.95
C GLY A 207 -29.67 0.13 -23.39
N ARG A 208 -29.31 -0.95 -22.69
CA ARG A 208 -30.27 -1.88 -22.06
C ARG A 208 -30.38 -1.58 -20.58
N GLU A 209 -31.61 -1.61 -20.06
CA GLU A 209 -31.82 -1.56 -18.62
C GLU A 209 -31.62 -2.96 -18.02
N ILE A 210 -30.82 -3.05 -16.96
CA ILE A 210 -30.46 -4.31 -16.31
C ILE A 210 -30.59 -4.14 -14.81
N ASP A 211 -31.33 -5.04 -14.19
CA ASP A 211 -31.27 -5.27 -12.75
C ASP A 211 -30.36 -6.47 -12.44
N PHE A 212 -29.19 -6.20 -11.86
CA PHE A 212 -28.24 -7.26 -11.50
C PHE A 212 -28.68 -8.08 -10.28
N TRP A 213 -29.65 -7.58 -9.50
CA TRP A 213 -29.96 -8.13 -8.19
C TRP A 213 -31.43 -8.52 -7.98
N ASN A 214 -32.40 -7.81 -8.54
CA ASN A 214 -33.80 -8.23 -8.54
C ASN A 214 -34.04 -9.24 -9.67
N LEU A 215 -33.67 -10.49 -9.39
CA LEU A 215 -33.53 -11.59 -10.35
C LEU A 215 -34.86 -12.06 -10.96
N GLY A 216 -35.97 -11.45 -10.57
CA GLY A 216 -37.32 -11.82 -11.00
C GLY A 216 -37.52 -11.73 -12.51
N GLU A 217 -36.90 -10.75 -13.18
CA GLU A 217 -36.98 -10.59 -14.64
C GLU A 217 -35.87 -11.35 -15.38
N GLY A 218 -34.83 -11.80 -14.67
CA GLY A 218 -33.69 -12.53 -15.26
C GLY A 218 -32.80 -11.68 -16.17
N GLN A 219 -32.78 -10.36 -15.97
CA GLN A 219 -31.97 -9.43 -16.77
C GLN A 219 -30.48 -9.52 -16.44
N GLY A 220 -30.15 -9.66 -15.16
CA GLY A 220 -28.78 -9.67 -14.69
C GLY A 220 -28.54 -10.61 -13.52
N THR A 221 -27.26 -10.74 -13.15
CA THR A 221 -26.82 -11.65 -12.11
C THR A 221 -25.45 -11.20 -11.57
N VAL A 222 -25.14 -11.50 -10.30
CA VAL A 222 -23.84 -11.23 -9.68
C VAL A 222 -23.10 -12.51 -9.35
N ARG A 223 -21.84 -12.63 -9.74
CA ARG A 223 -21.01 -13.81 -9.50
C ARG A 223 -19.71 -13.43 -8.85
N HIS A 224 -19.30 -14.18 -7.83
CA HIS A 224 -17.90 -14.19 -7.43
C HIS A 224 -17.02 -14.63 -8.61
N LYS A 225 -15.94 -13.88 -8.86
CA LYS A 225 -14.95 -14.15 -9.91
C LYS A 225 -13.66 -14.73 -9.31
N SER A 226 -13.08 -14.05 -8.33
CA SER A 226 -11.83 -14.46 -7.70
C SER A 226 -11.66 -13.82 -6.32
N MET A 227 -10.72 -14.36 -5.54
CA MET A 227 -10.33 -13.86 -4.22
C MET A 227 -8.84 -13.49 -4.25
N PRO A 228 -8.47 -12.30 -4.75
CA PRO A 228 -7.07 -11.95 -5.00
C PRO A 228 -6.20 -11.95 -3.74
N GLN A 229 -6.76 -11.63 -2.57
CA GLN A 229 -6.00 -11.53 -1.34
C GLN A 229 -6.75 -12.12 -0.14
N ARG A 230 -5.98 -12.70 0.77
CA ARG A 230 -6.38 -13.06 2.13
C ARG A 230 -5.28 -12.58 3.06
N ILE A 231 -5.67 -12.01 4.19
CA ILE A 231 -4.73 -11.52 5.20
C ILE A 231 -5.20 -11.96 6.58
N GLU A 232 -4.26 -12.43 7.39
CA GLU A 232 -4.46 -12.84 8.77
C GLU A 232 -3.38 -12.16 9.60
N GLY A 233 -3.68 -11.89 10.87
CA GLY A 233 -2.71 -11.27 11.75
C GLY A 233 -3.28 -10.75 13.05
N GLU A 234 -2.38 -10.29 13.92
CA GLU A 234 -2.69 -9.88 15.28
C GLU A 234 -3.44 -8.55 15.35
N VAL A 235 -3.24 -7.66 14.37
CA VAL A 235 -3.88 -6.35 14.32
C VAL A 235 -5.18 -6.40 13.51
N PHE A 236 -5.15 -7.07 12.35
CA PHE A 236 -6.31 -7.22 11.50
C PHE A 236 -6.18 -8.44 10.59
N GLY A 237 -7.33 -8.90 10.11
CA GLY A 237 -7.42 -9.91 9.06
C GLY A 237 -8.62 -9.64 8.16
N GLY A 238 -8.69 -10.31 7.03
CA GLY A 238 -9.66 -9.97 5.99
C GLY A 238 -9.35 -10.57 4.64
N PHE A 239 -10.12 -10.14 3.64
CA PHE A 239 -9.98 -10.63 2.27
C PHE A 239 -10.40 -9.58 1.26
N GLU A 240 -9.91 -9.76 0.05
CA GLU A 240 -10.41 -9.08 -1.14
C GLU A 240 -11.20 -10.06 -2.00
N ALA A 241 -12.41 -9.69 -2.41
CA ALA A 241 -13.23 -10.47 -3.32
C ALA A 241 -13.55 -9.67 -4.58
N LEU A 242 -13.32 -10.25 -5.75
CA LEU A 242 -13.73 -9.69 -7.04
C LEU A 242 -15.04 -10.32 -7.50
N LEU A 243 -16.00 -9.49 -7.88
CA LEU A 243 -17.32 -9.86 -8.35
C LEU A 243 -17.55 -9.32 -9.76
N ASN A 244 -18.38 -10.03 -10.53
CA ASN A 244 -18.90 -9.58 -11.81
C ASN A 244 -20.42 -9.44 -11.76
N HIS A 245 -20.88 -8.27 -12.19
CA HIS A 245 -22.26 -7.97 -12.50
C HIS A 245 -22.47 -8.22 -13.99
N VAL A 246 -23.31 -9.18 -14.31
CA VAL A 246 -23.43 -9.76 -15.65
C VAL A 246 -24.80 -9.45 -16.23
N ASP A 247 -24.78 -8.91 -17.45
CA ASP A 247 -25.92 -8.78 -18.35
C ASP A 247 -26.24 -10.14 -18.97
N LEU A 248 -27.44 -10.67 -18.70
CA LEU A 248 -27.93 -11.92 -19.28
C LEU A 248 -28.72 -11.71 -20.57
N THR A 249 -28.97 -10.45 -20.94
CA THR A 249 -29.82 -10.05 -22.09
C THR A 249 -29.02 -9.63 -23.31
N ALA A 250 -27.68 -9.60 -23.21
CA ALA A 250 -26.82 -9.21 -24.31
C ALA A 250 -27.00 -10.13 -25.54
N PRO A 251 -27.07 -9.58 -26.77
CA PRO A 251 -27.37 -10.37 -27.98
C PRO A 251 -26.35 -11.47 -28.29
N SER A 252 -25.09 -11.28 -27.87
CA SER A 252 -23.98 -12.21 -28.10
C SER A 252 -23.80 -13.26 -26.99
N GLY A 253 -24.77 -13.39 -26.10
CA GLY A 253 -24.65 -14.17 -24.86
C GLY A 253 -24.26 -13.32 -23.66
N GLU A 254 -24.19 -13.95 -22.49
CA GLU A 254 -23.94 -13.25 -21.22
C GLU A 254 -22.67 -12.38 -21.27
N LYS A 255 -22.73 -11.19 -20.68
CA LYS A 255 -21.64 -10.21 -20.72
C LYS A 255 -21.42 -9.55 -19.38
N ALA A 256 -20.19 -9.56 -18.88
CA ALA A 256 -19.85 -8.77 -17.69
C ALA A 256 -19.99 -7.27 -18.02
N ALA A 257 -20.80 -6.57 -17.24
CA ALA A 257 -21.06 -5.14 -17.41
C ALA A 257 -20.26 -4.30 -16.39
N LEU A 258 -20.07 -4.83 -15.18
CA LEU A 258 -19.41 -4.14 -14.08
C LEU A 258 -18.58 -5.11 -13.24
N ASN A 259 -17.33 -4.71 -12.96
CA ASN A 259 -16.48 -5.31 -11.94
C ASN A 259 -16.73 -4.61 -10.61
N GLU A 260 -16.80 -5.38 -9.53
CA GLU A 260 -16.88 -4.86 -8.17
C GLU A 260 -15.86 -5.59 -7.30
N LYS A 261 -14.88 -4.86 -6.76
CA LYS A 261 -13.92 -5.38 -5.77
C LYS A 261 -14.40 -5.02 -4.37
N TRP A 262 -14.54 -6.01 -3.51
CA TRP A 262 -14.80 -5.82 -2.09
C TRP A 262 -13.52 -6.04 -1.30
N GLU A 263 -13.18 -5.09 -0.43
CA GLU A 263 -12.14 -5.24 0.58
C GLU A 263 -12.82 -5.30 1.94
N VAL A 264 -12.72 -6.45 2.61
CA VAL A 264 -13.34 -6.69 3.92
C VAL A 264 -12.25 -6.87 4.95
N LYS A 265 -12.20 -5.99 5.94
CA LYS A 265 -11.16 -5.98 6.97
C LYS A 265 -11.78 -5.97 8.35
N VAL A 266 -11.40 -6.92 9.19
CA VAL A 266 -11.79 -7.04 10.59
C VAL A 266 -10.61 -6.63 11.45
N TRP A 267 -10.81 -5.60 12.28
CA TRP A 267 -9.80 -5.11 13.21
C TRP A 267 -9.88 -5.84 14.53
N ASN A 268 -8.73 -6.25 15.06
CA ASN A 268 -8.57 -6.71 16.45
C ASN A 268 -8.47 -5.50 17.40
N ALA A 269 -9.45 -4.61 17.34
CA ALA A 269 -9.38 -3.30 18.00
C ALA A 269 -9.69 -3.37 19.50
N ASP A 270 -10.57 -4.30 19.90
CA ASP A 270 -11.07 -4.40 21.27
C ASP A 270 -10.50 -5.66 21.97
N PRO A 271 -9.65 -5.51 23.00
CA PRO A 271 -9.04 -6.65 23.68
C PRO A 271 -10.06 -7.54 24.39
N GLU A 272 -11.16 -6.97 24.89
CA GLU A 272 -12.25 -7.74 25.54
C GLU A 272 -13.15 -8.43 24.50
N ARG A 273 -13.05 -8.01 23.22
CA ARG A 273 -13.83 -8.53 22.09
C ARG A 273 -15.33 -8.41 22.33
N ASP A 274 -15.73 -7.28 22.92
CA ASP A 274 -17.13 -6.87 23.11
C ASP A 274 -17.68 -6.20 21.84
N VAL A 275 -16.81 -5.84 20.89
CA VAL A 275 -17.19 -5.31 19.58
C VAL A 275 -16.39 -5.90 18.43
N TRP A 276 -17.06 -6.11 17.29
CA TRP A 276 -16.41 -6.34 16.00
C TRP A 276 -16.37 -5.06 15.19
N LEU A 277 -15.17 -4.61 14.83
CA LEU A 277 -14.98 -3.45 13.97
C LEU A 277 -14.59 -3.92 12.56
N ILE A 278 -15.48 -3.69 11.60
CA ILE A 278 -15.39 -4.27 10.26
C ILE A 278 -15.42 -3.15 9.23
N ASP A 279 -14.35 -2.98 8.47
CA ASP A 279 -14.31 -2.14 7.28
C ASP A 279 -14.80 -2.92 6.06
N PHE A 280 -15.56 -2.24 5.23
CA PHE A 280 -16.05 -2.73 3.95
C PHE A 280 -15.85 -1.63 2.90
N VAL A 281 -14.98 -1.88 1.94
CA VAL A 281 -14.76 -1.01 0.77
C VAL A 281 -15.28 -1.72 -0.47
N SER A 282 -16.05 -1.02 -1.28
CA SER A 282 -16.57 -1.50 -2.55
C SER A 282 -16.11 -0.60 -3.69
N THR A 283 -15.29 -1.14 -4.58
CA THR A 283 -14.72 -0.43 -5.73
C THR A 283 -15.35 -0.91 -7.02
N LEU A 284 -16.01 0.00 -7.73
CA LEU A 284 -16.75 -0.24 -8.97
C LEU A 284 -15.93 0.20 -10.18
N ASN A 285 -15.91 -0.62 -11.23
CA ASN A 285 -15.28 -0.30 -12.51
C ASN A 285 -16.04 -0.99 -13.67
N PRO A 286 -16.47 -0.27 -14.73
CA PRO A 286 -17.06 -0.89 -15.91
C PRO A 286 -16.18 -2.00 -16.48
N ALA A 287 -16.77 -3.16 -16.79
CA ALA A 287 -16.01 -4.33 -17.20
C ALA A 287 -15.59 -4.32 -18.68
N THR A 288 -15.96 -3.27 -19.42
CA THR A 288 -15.71 -3.10 -20.85
C THR A 288 -15.44 -1.64 -21.18
N GLU A 289 -15.11 -1.35 -22.44
CA GLU A 289 -15.05 0.00 -23.01
C GLU A 289 -16.40 0.72 -23.09
N SER A 290 -17.49 0.09 -22.64
CA SER A 290 -18.81 0.71 -22.57
C SER A 290 -19.10 1.21 -21.15
N PRO A 291 -19.60 2.43 -20.99
CA PRO A 291 -19.98 2.98 -19.70
C PRO A 291 -21.21 2.27 -19.14
N LEU A 292 -21.32 2.31 -17.81
CA LEU A 292 -22.50 1.82 -17.09
C LEU A 292 -23.11 2.98 -16.31
N THR A 293 -24.43 3.15 -16.39
CA THR A 293 -25.15 4.16 -15.61
C THR A 293 -26.00 3.50 -14.55
N ILE A 294 -25.73 3.78 -13.29
CA ILE A 294 -26.60 3.44 -12.18
C ILE A 294 -27.70 4.51 -12.12
N LYS A 295 -28.96 4.15 -12.36
CA LYS A 295 -30.05 5.13 -12.47
C LYS A 295 -30.49 5.63 -11.11
N ALA A 296 -30.96 6.88 -11.04
CA ALA A 296 -31.60 7.43 -9.86
C ALA A 296 -32.74 6.51 -9.38
N TYR A 297 -32.56 5.83 -8.25
CA TYR A 297 -33.55 4.86 -7.76
C TYR A 297 -33.52 4.68 -6.24
N ARG A 298 -34.62 4.15 -5.69
CA ARG A 298 -34.90 4.14 -4.24
C ARG A 298 -34.09 3.15 -3.39
N TYR A 299 -33.31 2.23 -3.97
CA TYR A 299 -32.42 1.32 -3.22
C TYR A 299 -31.29 0.78 -4.09
N GLN A 300 -30.05 1.14 -3.74
CA GLN A 300 -28.81 0.72 -4.40
C GLN A 300 -27.64 0.81 -3.40
N GLY A 301 -26.55 0.07 -3.57
CA GLY A 301 -25.40 0.14 -2.67
C GLY A 301 -25.54 -0.59 -1.34
N PHE A 302 -24.74 -0.23 -0.34
CA PHE A 302 -24.52 -1.08 0.84
C PHE A 302 -25.80 -1.35 1.62
N SER A 303 -26.22 -2.62 1.67
CA SER A 303 -27.52 -3.04 2.18
C SER A 303 -27.41 -4.12 3.26
N LEU A 304 -28.37 -4.11 4.19
CA LEU A 304 -28.61 -5.14 5.20
C LEU A 304 -30.01 -5.72 5.07
N ARG A 305 -30.10 -7.05 5.07
CA ARG A 305 -31.28 -7.81 5.45
C ARG A 305 -31.06 -8.44 6.83
N ALA A 306 -31.68 -7.85 7.85
CA ALA A 306 -31.49 -8.30 9.23
C ALA A 306 -32.28 -9.58 9.53
N THR A 307 -31.86 -10.25 10.61
CA THR A 307 -32.47 -11.45 11.19
C THR A 307 -34.00 -11.35 11.33
N GLY A 308 -34.67 -12.50 11.22
CA GLY A 308 -36.13 -12.59 11.34
C GLY A 308 -36.67 -12.21 12.73
N LYS A 309 -35.79 -12.22 13.75
CA LYS A 309 -36.11 -11.84 15.13
C LYS A 309 -36.41 -10.35 15.29
N TRP A 310 -35.93 -9.51 14.37
CA TRP A 310 -36.02 -8.05 14.45
C TRP A 310 -37.26 -7.53 13.72
N SER A 311 -38.21 -7.02 14.49
CA SER A 311 -39.52 -6.53 14.07
C SER A 311 -39.72 -5.09 14.52
N ASP A 312 -40.87 -4.49 14.23
CA ASP A 312 -41.22 -3.16 14.77
C ASP A 312 -41.28 -3.13 16.31
N LYS A 313 -41.50 -4.29 16.94
CA LYS A 313 -41.61 -4.40 18.41
C LYS A 313 -40.29 -4.80 19.09
N THR A 314 -39.39 -5.39 18.34
CA THR A 314 -38.20 -6.08 18.88
C THR A 314 -36.89 -5.49 18.36
N ALA A 315 -36.97 -4.47 17.52
CA ALA A 315 -35.81 -3.73 17.05
C ALA A 315 -36.07 -2.23 16.97
N THR A 316 -35.02 -1.46 17.24
CA THR A 316 -34.97 -0.01 17.16
C THR A 316 -33.98 0.41 16.09
N LEU A 317 -34.18 1.60 15.52
CA LEU A 317 -33.24 2.23 14.61
C LEU A 317 -33.07 3.67 15.04
N GLN A 318 -31.83 4.15 15.10
CA GLN A 318 -31.52 5.55 15.35
C GLN A 318 -30.47 6.04 14.37
N THR A 319 -30.71 7.19 13.73
CA THR A 319 -29.76 7.83 12.82
C THR A 319 -28.98 8.95 13.51
N SER A 320 -27.90 9.39 12.88
CA SER A 320 -27.13 10.57 13.28
C SER A 320 -27.93 11.87 13.38
N GLU A 321 -29.09 11.92 12.72
CA GLU A 321 -30.01 13.07 12.70
C GLU A 321 -31.17 12.90 13.69
N GLY A 322 -31.08 11.92 14.61
CA GLY A 322 -32.11 11.64 15.60
C GLY A 322 -33.39 11.03 15.02
N LYS A 323 -33.33 10.48 13.80
CA LYS A 323 -34.47 9.86 13.12
C LYS A 323 -34.55 8.37 13.45
N ASP A 324 -35.75 7.82 13.33
CA ASP A 324 -36.05 6.43 13.59
C ASP A 324 -36.73 5.75 12.39
N LYS A 325 -37.29 4.56 12.57
CA LYS A 325 -37.99 3.84 11.50
C LYS A 325 -39.19 4.61 10.94
N SER A 326 -39.87 5.43 11.72
CA SER A 326 -41.07 6.15 11.30
C SER A 326 -40.78 7.32 10.36
N ASN A 327 -39.60 7.92 10.46
CA ASN A 327 -39.26 9.17 9.76
C ASN A 327 -37.86 9.21 9.12
N GLY A 328 -37.07 8.14 9.23
CA GLY A 328 -35.70 8.07 8.71
C GLY A 328 -35.58 7.63 7.23
N ASN A 329 -36.62 7.04 6.64
CA ASN A 329 -36.58 6.60 5.25
C ASN A 329 -36.52 7.79 4.27
N GLY A 330 -35.62 7.74 3.29
CA GLY A 330 -35.38 8.81 2.33
C GLY A 330 -34.62 10.01 2.92
N THR A 331 -34.03 9.85 4.11
CA THR A 331 -33.26 10.90 4.78
C THR A 331 -31.78 10.55 4.78
N ARG A 332 -30.91 11.52 5.04
CA ARG A 332 -29.45 11.32 5.05
C ARG A 332 -28.96 11.14 6.48
N ALA A 333 -27.95 10.28 6.66
CA ALA A 333 -27.31 10.08 7.96
C ALA A 333 -25.87 9.61 7.77
N ARG A 334 -24.94 10.10 8.59
CA ARG A 334 -23.54 9.67 8.57
C ARG A 334 -23.31 8.34 9.31
N TRP A 335 -24.23 8.01 10.22
CA TRP A 335 -24.32 6.70 10.86
C TRP A 335 -25.77 6.32 11.17
N THR A 336 -26.03 5.02 11.29
CA THR A 336 -27.31 4.45 11.72
C THR A 336 -27.06 3.25 12.63
N ASP A 337 -27.56 3.31 13.85
CA ASP A 337 -27.57 2.20 14.80
C ASP A 337 -28.87 1.40 14.65
N ILE A 338 -28.74 0.07 14.55
CA ILE A 338 -29.87 -0.86 14.51
C ILE A 338 -29.76 -1.81 15.69
N ASN A 339 -30.59 -1.54 16.69
CA ASN A 339 -30.82 -2.22 17.96
C ASN A 339 -31.76 -3.43 17.85
N GLY A 340 -31.51 -4.64 18.33
CA GLY A 340 -32.61 -5.60 18.47
C GLY A 340 -32.39 -6.74 19.45
N VAL A 341 -33.47 -7.47 19.74
CA VAL A 341 -33.43 -8.63 20.65
C VAL A 341 -32.49 -9.72 20.15
N SER A 342 -31.77 -10.34 21.08
CA SER A 342 -30.85 -11.47 20.85
C SER A 342 -30.92 -12.47 22.01
N GLN A 343 -30.20 -13.59 21.90
CA GLN A 343 -30.11 -14.57 22.99
C GLN A 343 -29.47 -14.02 24.27
N VAL A 344 -28.62 -12.99 24.15
CA VAL A 344 -27.94 -12.32 25.26
C VAL A 344 -28.64 -11.02 25.69
N GLY A 345 -29.90 -10.85 25.31
CA GLY A 345 -30.71 -9.66 25.57
C GLY A 345 -30.85 -8.81 24.31
N ASN A 346 -29.83 -8.01 24.00
CA ASN A 346 -29.80 -7.18 22.80
C ASN A 346 -28.45 -7.32 22.08
N SER A 347 -28.48 -7.20 20.76
CA SER A 347 -27.29 -7.06 19.93
C SER A 347 -27.58 -6.01 18.87
N GLY A 348 -26.53 -5.35 18.36
CA GLY A 348 -26.69 -4.27 17.41
C GLY A 348 -25.61 -4.18 16.37
N ILE A 349 -25.92 -3.40 15.34
CA ILE A 349 -24.99 -3.02 14.28
C ILE A 349 -25.08 -1.51 14.11
N LEU A 350 -23.96 -0.83 14.34
CA LEU A 350 -23.77 0.57 13.96
C LEU A 350 -23.14 0.61 12.57
N PHE A 351 -23.93 1.09 11.59
CA PHE A 351 -23.47 1.34 10.22
C PHE A 351 -22.94 2.76 10.10
N MET A 352 -21.77 2.92 9.48
CA MET A 352 -21.11 4.21 9.27
C MET A 352 -20.70 4.38 7.81
N THR A 353 -20.96 5.56 7.25
CA THR A 353 -20.51 5.95 5.90
C THR A 353 -19.37 6.96 5.99
N HIS A 354 -18.48 6.94 4.99
CA HIS A 354 -17.29 7.77 4.93
C HIS A 354 -17.52 9.08 4.16
N PRO A 355 -16.97 10.23 4.61
CA PRO A 355 -17.11 11.53 3.93
C PRO A 355 -16.72 11.56 2.45
N GLY A 356 -15.83 10.66 2.03
CA GLY A 356 -15.37 10.52 0.65
C GLY A 356 -16.29 9.71 -0.28
N ASN A 357 -17.44 9.21 0.20
CA ASN A 357 -18.36 8.45 -0.63
C ASN A 357 -19.18 9.35 -1.57
N GLN A 358 -19.60 8.78 -2.70
CA GLN A 358 -20.55 9.42 -3.62
C GLN A 358 -21.82 9.84 -2.85
N ASN A 359 -22.24 11.09 -3.02
CA ASN A 359 -23.43 11.65 -2.39
C ASN A 359 -23.43 11.58 -0.85
N PHE A 360 -22.26 11.65 -0.21
CA PHE A 360 -22.16 11.65 1.25
C PHE A 360 -22.89 12.83 1.93
N PRO A 361 -23.54 12.62 3.09
CA PRO A 361 -23.98 11.31 3.59
C PRO A 361 -25.11 10.78 2.71
N GLU A 362 -25.00 9.53 2.27
CA GLU A 362 -25.94 8.91 1.34
C GLU A 362 -27.39 8.96 1.86
N GLN A 363 -28.36 8.95 0.94
CA GLN A 363 -29.74 8.77 1.34
C GLN A 363 -29.94 7.36 1.90
N LEU A 364 -30.75 7.25 2.95
CA LEU A 364 -31.12 5.99 3.55
C LEU A 364 -32.36 5.41 2.88
N ARG A 365 -32.30 4.13 2.54
CA ARG A 365 -33.50 3.31 2.38
C ARG A 365 -33.64 2.39 3.59
N ILE A 366 -34.65 2.66 4.40
CA ILE A 366 -35.02 1.81 5.54
C ILE A 366 -36.48 1.42 5.45
N TRP A 367 -36.85 0.26 5.97
CA TRP A 367 -38.26 -0.12 6.02
C TRP A 367 -38.99 0.61 7.14
N PRO A 368 -40.03 1.41 6.82
CA PRO A 368 -40.77 2.13 7.84
C PRO A 368 -41.56 1.20 8.75
N THR A 369 -41.94 1.70 9.92
CA THR A 369 -42.90 1.03 10.81
C THR A 369 -44.17 0.65 10.03
N GLY A 370 -44.64 -0.59 10.20
CA GLY A 370 -45.80 -1.15 9.52
C GLY A 370 -45.50 -1.82 8.18
N ALA A 371 -44.34 -1.59 7.57
CA ALA A 371 -43.93 -2.34 6.38
C ALA A 371 -43.85 -3.84 6.70
N ASN A 372 -44.20 -4.71 5.74
CA ASN A 372 -44.23 -6.16 5.90
C ASN A 372 -45.01 -6.62 7.16
N GLU A 373 -46.15 -5.96 7.43
CA GLU A 373 -46.99 -6.21 8.62
C GLU A 373 -46.24 -5.99 9.96
N GLY A 374 -45.12 -5.27 9.93
CA GLY A 374 -44.24 -5.05 11.07
C GLY A 374 -43.46 -6.28 11.53
N LYS A 375 -43.60 -7.43 10.85
CA LYS A 375 -42.90 -8.69 11.19
C LYS A 375 -41.57 -8.76 10.43
N ALA A 376 -40.51 -9.15 11.13
CA ALA A 376 -39.17 -9.28 10.52
C ALA A 376 -38.78 -8.04 9.67
N ASN A 377 -39.16 -6.86 10.16
CA ASN A 377 -39.28 -5.64 9.39
C ASN A 377 -38.03 -4.75 9.54
N VAL A 378 -36.85 -5.29 9.24
CA VAL A 378 -35.61 -4.51 9.24
C VAL A 378 -34.87 -4.75 7.92
N TYR A 379 -34.75 -3.66 7.17
CA TYR A 379 -33.90 -3.50 6.00
C TYR A 379 -33.26 -2.12 6.11
N PHE A 380 -32.00 -2.04 5.73
CA PHE A 380 -31.21 -0.83 5.76
C PHE A 380 -30.36 -0.76 4.51
N ASN A 381 -30.17 0.44 3.97
CA ASN A 381 -29.33 0.67 2.81
C ASN A 381 -28.81 2.12 2.78
N PHE A 382 -27.49 2.27 2.60
CA PHE A 382 -26.88 3.52 2.16
C PHE A 382 -26.93 3.59 0.64
N ASN A 383 -27.69 4.55 0.11
CA ASN A 383 -27.95 4.69 -1.31
C ASN A 383 -27.15 5.86 -1.94
N PRO A 384 -26.08 5.56 -2.69
CA PRO A 384 -25.21 6.57 -3.28
C PRO A 384 -25.80 7.23 -4.53
N ALA A 385 -26.92 6.76 -5.07
CA ALA A 385 -27.48 7.24 -6.34
C ALA A 385 -29.01 7.32 -6.31
N GLN A 386 -29.58 7.84 -5.21
CA GLN A 386 -31.04 7.97 -5.09
C GLN A 386 -31.62 9.20 -5.82
N GLU A 387 -30.87 10.29 -5.87
CA GLU A 387 -31.35 11.59 -6.36
C GLU A 387 -31.05 11.79 -7.86
N GLU A 388 -29.89 11.32 -8.31
CA GLU A 388 -29.37 11.53 -9.66
C GLU A 388 -28.74 10.25 -10.19
N ASP A 389 -28.72 10.12 -11.52
CA ASP A 389 -28.01 9.04 -12.19
C ASP A 389 -26.51 9.13 -11.90
N TRP A 390 -25.89 8.00 -11.57
CA TRP A 390 -24.46 7.89 -11.40
C TRP A 390 -23.84 7.13 -12.56
N ARG A 391 -23.16 7.86 -13.43
CA ARG A 391 -22.50 7.31 -14.60
C ARG A 391 -21.06 6.91 -14.27
N LEU A 392 -20.72 5.66 -14.57
CA LEU A 392 -19.40 5.07 -14.40
C LEU A 392 -18.73 4.97 -15.77
N GLU A 393 -17.57 5.59 -15.92
CA GLU A 393 -16.81 5.62 -17.17
C GLU A 393 -15.74 4.49 -17.21
N PRO A 394 -15.49 3.89 -18.40
CA PRO A 394 -14.40 2.94 -18.59
C PRO A 394 -13.04 3.52 -18.14
N GLY A 395 -12.15 2.65 -17.66
CA GLY A 395 -10.83 3.06 -17.13
C GLY A 395 -10.87 3.77 -15.76
N SER A 396 -12.04 4.18 -15.26
CA SER A 396 -12.18 4.83 -13.95
C SER A 396 -12.56 3.83 -12.85
N SER A 397 -12.14 4.12 -11.61
CA SER A 397 -12.50 3.34 -10.42
C SER A 397 -13.24 4.20 -9.41
N TYR A 398 -14.34 3.69 -8.86
CA TYR A 398 -15.23 4.43 -7.95
C TYR A 398 -15.38 3.66 -6.64
N SER A 399 -14.90 4.22 -5.53
CA SER A 399 -14.87 3.53 -4.24
C SER A 399 -15.92 4.07 -3.27
N LEU A 400 -16.63 3.16 -2.60
CA LEU A 400 -17.51 3.45 -1.47
C LEU A 400 -16.97 2.74 -0.22
N LYS A 401 -16.79 3.49 0.87
CA LYS A 401 -16.16 3.04 2.11
C LYS A 401 -17.17 3.07 3.25
N TYR A 402 -17.27 1.96 3.97
CA TYR A 402 -18.17 1.79 5.10
C TYR A 402 -17.45 1.12 6.25
N ARG A 403 -17.92 1.38 7.47
CA ARG A 403 -17.53 0.64 8.67
C ARG A 403 -18.76 0.17 9.40
N MET A 404 -18.71 -1.07 9.89
CA MET A 404 -19.68 -1.62 10.83
C MET A 404 -19.01 -1.79 12.18
N MET A 405 -19.71 -1.39 13.24
CA MET A 405 -19.42 -1.88 14.59
C MET A 405 -20.55 -2.82 15.00
N VAL A 406 -20.24 -4.08 15.24
CA VAL A 406 -21.18 -5.09 15.74
C VAL A 406 -20.93 -5.29 17.22
N TYR A 407 -21.98 -5.32 18.03
CA TYR A 407 -21.84 -5.34 19.49
C TYR A 407 -23.01 -6.06 20.16
N ASP A 408 -22.80 -6.47 21.41
CA ASP A 408 -23.87 -6.93 22.30
C ASP A 408 -24.22 -5.85 23.34
N GLY A 409 -25.46 -5.85 23.83
CA GLY A 409 -25.99 -4.80 24.70
C GLY A 409 -26.63 -3.65 23.92
N LYS A 410 -26.37 -2.40 24.32
CA LYS A 410 -26.91 -1.16 23.72
C LYS A 410 -25.85 -0.06 23.75
N ILE A 411 -25.86 0.83 22.76
CA ILE A 411 -25.07 2.06 22.75
C ILE A 411 -25.99 3.29 22.72
N ASP A 412 -25.45 4.45 23.09
CA ASP A 412 -26.12 5.73 22.89
C ASP A 412 -25.56 6.49 21.67
N SER A 413 -26.21 7.61 21.34
CA SER A 413 -25.81 8.44 20.20
C SER A 413 -24.42 9.07 20.35
N ALA A 414 -23.96 9.30 21.59
CA ALA A 414 -22.62 9.85 21.84
C ALA A 414 -21.53 8.81 21.53
N ALA A 415 -21.75 7.56 21.92
CA ALA A 415 -20.90 6.44 21.55
C ALA A 415 -20.91 6.19 20.04
N ALA A 416 -22.09 6.19 19.40
CA ALA A 416 -22.21 6.04 17.95
C ALA A 416 -21.45 7.15 17.19
N GLU A 417 -21.62 8.39 17.60
CA GLU A 417 -20.91 9.54 17.03
C GLU A 417 -19.40 9.46 17.23
N ARG A 418 -18.92 8.96 18.38
CA ARG A 418 -17.50 8.73 18.63
C ARG A 418 -16.90 7.74 17.62
N TYR A 419 -17.53 6.59 17.42
CA TYR A 419 -17.05 5.60 16.44
C TYR A 419 -17.06 6.16 15.02
N TRP A 420 -18.09 6.93 14.66
CA TRP A 420 -18.12 7.58 13.35
C TRP A 420 -16.99 8.61 13.19
N ARG A 421 -16.67 9.39 14.23
CA ARG A 421 -15.54 10.35 14.18
C ARG A 421 -14.20 9.65 14.00
N ASP A 422 -14.01 8.49 14.60
CA ASP A 422 -12.81 7.67 14.40
C ASP A 422 -12.71 7.15 12.97
N PHE A 423 -13.83 6.78 12.36
CA PHE A 423 -13.86 6.29 10.98
C PHE A 423 -13.74 7.41 9.94
N GLY A 424 -14.59 8.43 10.04
CA GLY A 424 -14.68 9.53 9.07
C GLY A 424 -13.60 10.60 9.25
N ASN A 425 -12.93 10.64 10.40
CA ASN A 425 -11.82 11.55 10.70
C ASN A 425 -10.69 10.77 11.41
N PRO A 426 -9.97 9.89 10.71
CA PRO A 426 -8.91 9.09 11.32
C PRO A 426 -7.84 9.98 11.98
N PRO A 427 -7.07 9.45 12.96
CA PRO A 427 -6.00 10.22 13.59
C PRO A 427 -4.93 10.62 12.55
N GLY A 428 -4.38 11.83 12.70
CA GLY A 428 -3.29 12.30 11.84
C GLY A 428 -1.99 11.59 12.21
N VAL A 429 -1.21 11.17 11.21
CA VAL A 429 0.04 10.44 11.45
C VAL A 429 1.17 11.12 10.70
N GLU A 430 2.23 11.45 11.43
CA GLU A 430 3.47 11.99 10.87
C GLU A 430 4.56 10.94 11.03
N VAL A 431 5.22 10.59 9.93
CA VAL A 431 6.35 9.65 9.90
C VAL A 431 7.61 10.44 9.60
N ARG A 432 8.63 10.27 10.45
CA ARG A 432 9.96 10.87 10.29
C ARG A 432 10.99 9.76 10.21
N HIS A 433 11.49 9.52 9.01
CA HIS A 433 12.65 8.67 8.78
C HIS A 433 13.92 9.54 8.75
N GLN A 434 15.04 9.02 9.25
CA GLN A 434 16.31 9.74 9.23
C GLN A 434 17.04 9.72 7.88
N GLY A 435 16.50 9.07 6.84
CA GLY A 435 17.10 8.85 5.51
C GLY A 435 17.95 9.99 4.95
N LEU A 436 17.39 10.82 4.07
CA LEU A 436 18.08 12.00 3.50
C LEU A 436 17.86 13.28 4.31
N GLY A 437 17.24 13.18 5.50
CA GLY A 437 16.80 14.32 6.28
C GLY A 437 17.94 15.29 6.64
N GLY A 438 17.95 16.47 6.01
CA GLY A 438 19.01 17.48 6.20
C GLY A 438 20.26 17.30 5.32
N SER A 439 20.29 16.26 4.47
CA SER A 439 21.30 16.09 3.43
C SER A 439 21.14 17.12 2.31
N ARG A 440 22.21 17.35 1.56
CA ARG A 440 22.24 18.28 0.43
C ARG A 440 22.82 17.62 -0.81
N VAL A 441 22.11 17.71 -1.93
CA VAL A 441 22.46 17.07 -3.20
C VAL A 441 22.64 18.13 -4.28
N LEU A 442 23.70 18.00 -5.07
CA LEU A 442 23.91 18.82 -6.28
C LEU A 442 23.50 18.01 -7.51
N VAL A 443 22.48 18.48 -8.23
CA VAL A 443 22.10 17.95 -9.53
C VAL A 443 22.87 18.73 -10.60
N TYR A 444 23.80 18.03 -11.25
CA TYR A 444 24.66 18.56 -12.31
C TYR A 444 24.19 18.06 -13.67
N THR A 445 23.92 18.97 -14.60
CA THR A 445 23.27 18.66 -15.90
C THR A 445 24.05 19.14 -17.12
N ARG A 446 25.32 19.53 -16.94
CA ARG A 446 26.14 20.03 -18.03
C ARG A 446 26.35 18.98 -19.12
N ASN A 447 26.33 19.45 -20.37
CA ASN A 447 26.71 18.67 -21.54
C ASN A 447 27.81 19.41 -22.31
N GLY A 448 28.81 18.67 -22.80
CA GLY A 448 29.82 19.16 -23.74
C GLY A 448 29.28 19.27 -25.18
N GLU A 449 30.16 19.50 -26.15
CA GLU A 449 29.78 19.54 -27.56
C GLU A 449 29.20 18.18 -28.02
N GLY A 450 27.93 18.17 -28.42
CA GLY A 450 27.24 16.96 -28.88
C GLY A 450 25.73 16.98 -28.60
N TYR A 451 25.13 15.79 -28.50
CA TYR A 451 23.70 15.62 -28.25
C TYR A 451 23.36 15.94 -26.79
N VAL A 452 22.27 16.69 -26.60
CA VAL A 452 21.71 17.10 -25.31
C VAL A 452 20.28 16.56 -25.22
N HIS A 453 19.97 15.83 -24.16
CA HIS A 453 18.64 15.25 -23.94
C HIS A 453 17.63 16.34 -23.56
N ASP A 454 16.42 16.24 -24.10
CA ASP A 454 15.30 17.14 -23.81
C ASP A 454 14.64 16.88 -22.45
N ASN A 455 14.93 15.74 -21.82
CA ASN A 455 14.43 15.34 -20.51
C ASN A 455 15.05 16.07 -19.30
N ILE A 456 16.11 16.86 -19.49
CA ILE A 456 16.85 17.53 -18.39
C ILE A 456 15.96 18.42 -17.51
N PRO A 457 15.05 19.26 -18.05
CA PRO A 457 14.16 20.06 -17.21
C PRO A 457 13.25 19.21 -16.32
N ASN A 458 12.73 18.10 -16.85
CA ASN A 458 11.85 17.17 -16.13
C ASN A 458 12.62 16.43 -15.02
N SER A 459 13.86 16.01 -15.30
CA SER A 459 14.69 15.36 -14.28
C SER A 459 15.04 16.31 -13.12
N ILE A 460 15.29 17.59 -13.41
CA ILE A 460 15.50 18.62 -12.38
C ILE A 460 14.24 18.82 -11.53
N GLU A 461 13.08 18.95 -12.16
CA GLU A 461 11.81 19.17 -11.46
C GLU A 461 11.49 17.99 -10.54
N ALA A 462 11.56 16.76 -11.07
CA ALA A 462 11.30 15.55 -10.29
C ALA A 462 12.29 15.36 -9.14
N LEU A 463 13.58 15.63 -9.34
CA LEU A 463 14.57 15.56 -8.26
C LEU A 463 14.33 16.60 -7.17
N LYS A 464 13.88 17.82 -7.52
CA LYS A 464 13.48 18.84 -6.54
C LYS A 464 12.25 18.41 -5.75
N GLU A 465 11.25 17.85 -6.41
CA GLU A 465 10.06 17.30 -5.76
C GLU A 465 10.41 16.17 -4.79
N LEU A 466 11.33 15.27 -5.17
CA LEU A 466 11.89 14.27 -4.25
C LEU A 466 12.56 14.93 -3.04
N GLY A 467 13.34 16.00 -3.26
CA GLY A 467 13.95 16.81 -2.19
C GLY A 467 12.93 17.32 -1.17
N GLU A 468 11.86 17.94 -1.66
CA GLU A 468 10.78 18.48 -0.84
C GLU A 468 10.02 17.38 -0.08
N ASN A 469 9.70 16.28 -0.75
CA ASN A 469 8.93 15.17 -0.19
C ASN A 469 9.72 14.34 0.83
N HIS A 470 11.05 14.27 0.68
CA HIS A 470 11.93 13.44 1.53
C HIS A 470 12.89 14.26 2.40
N ASN A 471 12.66 15.59 2.50
CA ASN A 471 13.33 16.51 3.42
C ASN A 471 14.86 16.60 3.23
N PHE A 472 15.31 16.66 1.97
CA PHE A 472 16.69 16.96 1.59
C PHE A 472 16.77 18.12 0.61
N ILE A 473 17.90 18.83 0.62
CA ILE A 473 18.08 20.04 -0.19
C ILE A 473 18.62 19.64 -1.56
N VAL A 474 18.00 20.14 -2.63
CA VAL A 474 18.45 19.95 -4.01
C VAL A 474 18.86 21.28 -4.61
N ASP A 475 20.14 21.42 -4.93
CA ASP A 475 20.64 22.49 -5.79
C ASP A 475 20.88 21.96 -7.20
N THR A 476 20.81 22.84 -8.19
CA THR A 476 20.99 22.49 -9.59
C THR A 476 22.06 23.37 -10.21
N SER A 477 22.94 22.81 -11.04
CA SER A 477 23.92 23.57 -11.81
C SER A 477 24.26 22.89 -13.14
N ASP A 478 24.53 23.68 -14.16
CA ASP A 478 25.17 23.27 -15.42
C ASP A 478 26.49 24.03 -15.67
N ASP A 479 26.92 24.83 -14.69
CA ASP A 479 28.13 25.65 -14.76
C ASP A 479 29.33 24.89 -14.17
N PRO A 480 30.36 24.57 -14.97
CA PRO A 480 31.53 23.85 -14.49
C PRO A 480 32.33 24.68 -13.47
N ALA A 481 32.11 26.00 -13.39
CA ALA A 481 32.69 26.84 -12.35
C ALA A 481 32.20 26.49 -10.94
N ASP A 482 31.08 25.78 -10.80
CA ASP A 482 30.60 25.29 -9.50
C ASP A 482 31.36 24.05 -9.01
N ILE A 483 32.16 23.41 -9.87
CA ILE A 483 32.95 22.22 -9.55
C ILE A 483 34.28 22.64 -8.92
N THR A 484 34.20 23.07 -7.66
CA THR A 484 35.36 23.48 -6.86
C THR A 484 35.39 22.75 -5.52
N LYS A 485 36.58 22.53 -4.96
CA LYS A 485 36.72 21.84 -3.67
C LYS A 485 35.88 22.46 -2.55
N ASP A 486 35.75 23.78 -2.53
CA ASP A 486 34.99 24.48 -1.48
C ASP A 486 33.48 24.41 -1.69
N ASN A 487 33.02 24.38 -2.95
CA ASN A 487 31.60 24.20 -3.23
C ASN A 487 31.16 22.75 -2.99
N LEU A 488 31.93 21.76 -3.47
CA LEU A 488 31.56 20.35 -3.37
C LEU A 488 31.49 19.82 -1.92
N LYS A 489 32.21 20.43 -0.96
CA LYS A 489 32.10 20.11 0.48
C LYS A 489 30.71 20.31 1.09
N LYS A 490 29.83 21.05 0.42
CA LYS A 490 28.46 21.31 0.90
C LYS A 490 27.52 20.14 0.67
N TYR A 491 27.89 19.20 -0.20
CA TYR A 491 26.98 18.20 -0.75
C TYR A 491 27.34 16.80 -0.28
N ASP A 492 26.35 16.04 0.16
CA ASP A 492 26.48 14.63 0.52
C ASP A 492 26.52 13.73 -0.72
N ALA A 493 25.82 14.14 -1.79
CA ALA A 493 25.85 13.49 -3.09
C ALA A 493 25.86 14.48 -4.25
N ILE A 494 26.44 14.07 -5.38
CA ILE A 494 26.33 14.75 -6.67
C ILE A 494 25.64 13.81 -7.65
N VAL A 495 24.56 14.29 -8.27
CA VAL A 495 23.79 13.58 -9.29
C VAL A 495 24.17 14.13 -10.65
N PHE A 496 24.78 13.32 -11.50
CA PHE A 496 24.96 13.60 -12.92
C PHE A 496 23.69 13.14 -13.64
N SER A 497 22.76 14.07 -13.83
CA SER A 497 21.48 13.80 -14.47
C SER A 497 21.56 14.13 -15.95
N ASN A 498 21.59 13.11 -16.80
CA ASN A 498 21.60 13.26 -18.25
C ASN A 498 22.75 14.16 -18.77
N THR A 499 23.91 14.09 -18.11
CA THR A 499 25.15 14.73 -18.56
C THR A 499 25.74 13.96 -19.75
N ASN A 500 26.56 14.59 -20.59
CA ASN A 500 27.19 13.92 -21.73
C ASN A 500 28.44 14.66 -22.20
N ASN A 501 29.35 13.95 -22.87
CA ASN A 501 30.60 14.48 -23.42
C ASN A 501 31.46 15.18 -22.34
N ASP A 502 32.15 16.27 -22.67
CA ASP A 502 33.06 16.96 -21.74
C ASP A 502 32.30 17.94 -20.84
N VAL A 503 32.21 17.60 -19.56
CA VAL A 503 31.45 18.33 -18.53
C VAL A 503 32.37 19.12 -17.60
N PHE A 504 33.68 18.92 -17.70
CA PHE A 504 34.68 19.77 -17.08
C PHE A 504 35.51 20.50 -18.16
N THR A 505 35.88 21.73 -17.87
CA THR A 505 36.64 22.60 -18.77
C THR A 505 38.07 22.86 -18.31
N THR A 506 38.42 22.50 -17.06
CA THR A 506 39.79 22.66 -16.54
C THR A 506 40.25 21.47 -15.69
N PRO A 507 41.57 21.18 -15.64
CA PRO A 507 42.11 20.12 -14.79
C PRO A 507 41.80 20.27 -13.29
N GLU A 508 41.65 21.51 -12.80
CA GLU A 508 41.32 21.77 -11.40
C GLU A 508 39.91 21.28 -11.02
N GLN A 509 38.99 21.24 -11.98
CA GLN A 509 37.65 20.68 -11.78
C GLN A 509 37.69 19.16 -11.71
N HIS A 510 38.50 18.51 -12.56
CA HIS A 510 38.79 17.07 -12.46
C HIS A 510 39.35 16.74 -11.07
N ASP A 511 40.37 17.49 -10.62
CA ASP A 511 40.95 17.33 -9.29
C ASP A 511 39.92 17.55 -8.17
N ALA A 512 39.07 18.59 -8.28
CA ALA A 512 38.04 18.87 -7.28
C ALA A 512 37.05 17.70 -7.14
N PHE A 513 36.60 17.15 -8.27
CA PHE A 513 35.67 16.03 -8.29
C PHE A 513 36.31 14.73 -7.78
N GLN A 514 37.55 14.42 -8.18
CA GLN A 514 38.28 13.28 -7.61
C GLN A 514 38.45 13.38 -6.09
N ASN A 515 38.78 14.58 -5.59
CA ASN A 515 38.94 14.80 -4.15
C ASN A 515 37.61 14.67 -3.40
N TYR A 516 36.50 15.08 -4.01
CA TYR A 516 35.16 14.90 -3.46
C TYR A 516 34.85 13.42 -3.24
N ILE A 517 35.03 12.57 -4.27
CA ILE A 517 34.82 11.12 -4.16
C ILE A 517 35.75 10.51 -3.12
N ARG A 518 37.04 10.85 -3.15
CA ARG A 518 38.04 10.35 -2.17
C ARG A 518 37.77 10.76 -0.73
N SER A 519 36.95 11.78 -0.52
CA SER A 519 36.53 12.23 0.81
C SER A 519 35.24 11.56 1.28
N GLY A 520 34.71 10.58 0.55
CA GLY A 520 33.49 9.87 0.89
C GLY A 520 32.22 10.42 0.23
N GLY A 521 32.35 11.32 -0.75
CA GLY A 521 31.21 11.87 -1.48
C GLY A 521 30.42 10.82 -2.25
N GLY A 522 29.09 10.95 -2.25
CA GLY A 522 28.20 10.11 -3.03
C GLY A 522 28.10 10.56 -4.49
N PHE A 523 28.02 9.61 -5.42
CA PHE A 523 27.87 9.87 -6.85
C PHE A 523 26.71 9.07 -7.43
N VAL A 524 25.82 9.76 -8.15
CA VAL A 524 24.68 9.16 -8.85
C VAL A 524 24.78 9.51 -10.33
N GLY A 525 24.77 8.52 -11.21
CA GLY A 525 24.69 8.73 -12.65
C GLY A 525 23.36 8.27 -13.22
N ILE A 526 22.70 9.12 -14.00
CA ILE A 526 21.41 8.80 -14.64
C ILE A 526 21.58 8.84 -16.17
N HIS A 527 21.13 7.78 -16.82
CA HIS A 527 21.03 7.62 -18.28
C HIS A 527 22.32 7.98 -19.02
N SER A 528 22.36 9.13 -19.67
CA SER A 528 23.48 9.53 -20.53
C SER A 528 24.75 9.88 -19.77
N ALA A 529 24.73 9.92 -18.44
CA ALA A 529 25.92 10.14 -17.61
C ALA A 529 27.09 9.22 -17.98
N SER A 530 26.80 8.00 -18.46
CA SER A 530 27.80 7.07 -18.99
C SER A 530 28.55 7.55 -20.25
N GLY A 531 27.99 8.54 -20.93
CA GLY A 531 28.58 9.23 -22.07
C GLY A 531 29.47 10.42 -21.72
N SER A 532 29.62 10.75 -20.44
CA SER A 532 30.46 11.87 -19.98
C SER A 532 31.94 11.47 -19.89
N GLU A 533 32.85 12.41 -20.15
CA GLU A 533 34.30 12.30 -19.94
C GLU A 533 34.91 10.98 -20.49
N ARG A 534 34.53 10.58 -21.71
CA ARG A 534 34.88 9.26 -22.29
C ARG A 534 36.39 9.02 -22.43
N ASP A 535 37.16 10.10 -22.55
CA ASP A 535 38.63 10.07 -22.64
C ASP A 535 39.33 10.10 -21.28
N TRP A 536 38.57 10.09 -20.18
CA TRP A 536 39.08 10.10 -18.81
C TRP A 536 38.85 8.76 -18.10
N PRO A 537 39.84 7.85 -18.09
CA PRO A 537 39.72 6.52 -17.49
C PRO A 537 39.17 6.45 -16.08
N TRP A 538 39.52 7.45 -15.28
CA TRP A 538 39.08 7.53 -13.91
C TRP A 538 37.55 7.74 -13.80
N PHE A 539 36.94 8.55 -14.69
CA PHE A 539 35.50 8.82 -14.62
C PHE A 539 34.66 7.59 -14.93
N TRP A 540 34.93 6.91 -16.05
CA TRP A 540 34.17 5.69 -16.35
C TRP A 540 34.49 4.56 -15.36
N SER A 541 35.64 4.59 -14.67
CA SER A 541 35.91 3.68 -13.54
C SER A 541 35.03 4.01 -12.32
N LEU A 542 34.81 5.29 -12.01
CA LEU A 542 33.87 5.72 -10.96
C LEU A 542 32.42 5.35 -11.30
N LEU A 543 32.00 5.58 -12.55
CA LEU A 543 30.65 5.24 -13.01
C LEU A 543 30.46 3.72 -13.09
N GLY A 544 31.52 2.97 -13.40
CA GLY A 544 31.50 1.51 -13.53
C GLY A 544 31.43 1.00 -14.97
N GLY A 545 31.45 1.90 -15.96
CA GLY A 545 31.45 1.62 -17.39
C GLY A 545 31.45 2.90 -18.22
N SER A 546 31.60 2.77 -19.54
CA SER A 546 31.50 3.87 -20.51
C SER A 546 30.50 3.53 -21.61
N PHE A 547 29.73 4.52 -22.06
CA PHE A 547 28.78 4.35 -23.15
C PHE A 547 29.45 3.80 -24.43
N TYR A 548 28.80 2.83 -25.08
CA TYR A 548 29.23 2.31 -26.37
C TYR A 548 28.20 2.60 -27.47
N ARG A 549 26.96 2.15 -27.28
CA ARG A 549 25.83 2.34 -28.21
C ARG A 549 24.52 1.97 -27.50
N HIS A 550 23.38 2.17 -28.14
CA HIS A 550 22.09 1.67 -27.66
C HIS A 550 21.30 1.00 -28.79
N ALA A 551 20.30 0.19 -28.43
CA ALA A 551 19.26 -0.25 -29.35
C ALA A 551 18.27 0.91 -29.62
N PRO A 552 17.48 0.89 -30.71
CA PRO A 552 16.40 1.86 -30.90
C PRO A 552 15.45 1.90 -29.70
N PHE A 553 14.88 3.07 -29.41
CA PHE A 553 13.86 3.25 -28.37
C PHE A 553 12.70 2.27 -28.56
N GLN A 554 12.43 1.44 -27.55
CA GLN A 554 11.49 0.33 -27.65
C GLN A 554 11.10 -0.23 -26.27
N LYS A 555 10.09 -1.11 -26.24
CA LYS A 555 9.77 -1.90 -25.05
C LYS A 555 10.71 -3.09 -24.88
N PHE A 556 11.19 -3.31 -23.67
CA PHE A 556 11.97 -4.48 -23.28
C PHE A 556 11.77 -4.82 -21.81
N THR A 557 12.14 -6.04 -21.42
CA THR A 557 12.02 -6.53 -20.03
C THR A 557 13.29 -6.21 -19.26
N VAL A 558 13.12 -5.63 -18.06
CA VAL A 558 14.17 -5.38 -17.07
C VAL A 558 13.95 -6.32 -15.91
N ASN A 559 14.97 -7.10 -15.55
CA ASN A 559 14.93 -8.02 -14.43
C ASN A 559 15.67 -7.43 -13.22
N SER A 560 15.05 -7.49 -12.04
CA SER A 560 15.73 -7.18 -10.79
C SER A 560 16.63 -8.35 -10.37
N THR A 561 17.90 -8.07 -10.08
CA THR A 561 18.87 -9.07 -9.59
C THR A 561 19.08 -9.01 -8.09
N ASP A 562 18.63 -7.93 -7.46
CA ASP A 562 18.71 -7.70 -6.02
C ASP A 562 17.44 -6.99 -5.56
N GLU A 563 16.57 -7.71 -4.85
CA GLU A 563 15.29 -7.19 -4.34
C GLU A 563 15.42 -6.59 -2.92
N THR A 564 16.66 -6.37 -2.45
CA THR A 564 16.92 -5.86 -1.08
C THR A 564 17.50 -4.45 -1.08
N HIS A 565 18.11 -4.02 -2.18
CA HIS A 565 18.68 -2.68 -2.29
C HIS A 565 17.55 -1.61 -2.34
N PRO A 566 17.70 -0.43 -1.68
CA PRO A 566 16.64 0.58 -1.62
C PRO A 566 16.10 1.04 -2.98
N SER A 567 16.94 1.04 -4.02
CA SER A 567 16.52 1.37 -5.39
C SER A 567 15.71 0.27 -6.08
N THR A 568 15.62 -0.93 -5.53
CA THR A 568 15.00 -2.09 -6.20
C THR A 568 14.07 -2.92 -5.29
N ASP A 569 13.98 -2.63 -3.99
CA ASP A 569 13.18 -3.36 -2.97
C ASP A 569 11.65 -3.39 -3.19
N PHE A 570 11.21 -2.65 -4.19
CA PHE A 570 9.81 -2.41 -4.52
C PHE A 570 9.48 -2.78 -5.97
N LEU A 571 10.50 -3.10 -6.76
CA LEU A 571 10.31 -3.49 -8.14
C LEU A 571 9.78 -4.92 -8.20
N PRO A 572 8.88 -5.22 -9.14
CA PRO A 572 8.59 -6.61 -9.47
C PRO A 572 9.85 -7.28 -10.02
N GLN A 573 9.88 -8.62 -9.98
CA GLN A 573 10.98 -9.40 -10.55
C GLN A 573 11.22 -9.06 -12.04
N GLU A 574 10.13 -8.93 -12.81
CA GLU A 574 10.12 -8.48 -14.20
C GLU A 574 9.43 -7.11 -14.31
N TRP A 575 10.15 -6.12 -14.83
CA TRP A 575 9.68 -4.75 -15.01
C TRP A 575 9.78 -4.37 -16.49
N ILE A 576 8.65 -4.16 -17.15
CA ILE A 576 8.62 -3.79 -18.58
C ILE A 576 8.84 -2.28 -18.71
N ARG A 577 9.85 -1.89 -19.50
CA ARG A 577 10.22 -0.50 -19.77
C ARG A 577 10.18 -0.19 -21.25
N GLU A 578 9.83 1.05 -21.60
CA GLU A 578 9.96 1.60 -22.93
C GLU A 578 11.07 2.65 -22.91
N ASP A 579 12.26 2.30 -23.41
CA ASP A 579 13.48 3.11 -23.26
C ASP A 579 14.51 2.73 -24.34
N GLU A 580 15.67 3.38 -24.34
CA GLU A 580 16.87 2.98 -25.07
C GLU A 580 17.69 1.95 -24.27
N CYS A 581 17.73 0.70 -24.71
CA CYS A 581 18.58 -0.30 -24.06
C CYS A 581 20.07 -0.04 -24.39
N TYR A 582 20.82 0.43 -23.40
CA TYR A 582 22.24 0.78 -23.55
C TYR A 582 23.15 -0.45 -23.53
N TYR A 583 24.19 -0.39 -24.36
CA TYR A 583 25.36 -1.23 -24.29
C TYR A 583 26.53 -0.38 -23.82
N LEU A 584 27.23 -0.86 -22.80
CA LEU A 584 28.42 -0.24 -22.25
C LEU A 584 29.67 -1.06 -22.52
N LYS A 585 30.81 -0.38 -22.53
CA LYS A 585 32.15 -0.97 -22.61
C LYS A 585 32.94 -0.59 -21.35
N GLN A 586 34.08 -1.26 -21.14
CA GLN A 586 34.96 -1.00 -19.99
C GLN A 586 34.23 -1.15 -18.64
N LEU A 587 33.31 -2.12 -18.56
CA LEU A 587 32.59 -2.41 -17.33
C LEU A 587 33.56 -2.90 -16.25
N ASN A 588 33.43 -2.34 -15.05
CA ASN A 588 34.19 -2.79 -13.89
C ASN A 588 33.71 -4.18 -13.48
N SER A 589 34.64 -5.06 -13.12
CA SER A 589 34.31 -6.42 -12.66
C SER A 589 33.73 -6.47 -11.25
N GLY A 590 33.87 -5.39 -10.47
CA GLY A 590 33.42 -5.30 -9.08
C GLY A 590 32.09 -4.58 -8.86
N ILE A 591 31.36 -4.21 -9.93
CA ILE A 591 30.04 -3.62 -9.78
C ILE A 591 29.05 -4.66 -9.26
N HIS A 592 28.13 -4.22 -8.40
CA HIS A 592 27.01 -5.04 -7.98
C HIS A 592 25.79 -4.68 -8.82
N VAL A 593 25.41 -5.59 -9.72
CA VAL A 593 24.28 -5.38 -10.64
C VAL A 593 22.97 -5.45 -9.87
N LEU A 594 22.13 -4.43 -10.07
CA LEU A 594 20.79 -4.28 -9.49
C LEU A 594 19.69 -4.58 -10.51
N LEU A 595 19.88 -4.15 -11.75
CA LEU A 595 18.96 -4.34 -12.87
C LEU A 595 19.70 -4.82 -14.10
N GLN A 596 19.08 -5.73 -14.85
CA GLN A 596 19.58 -6.23 -16.14
C GLN A 596 18.48 -6.28 -17.20
N ALA A 597 18.80 -5.91 -18.45
CA ALA A 597 17.92 -6.13 -19.59
C ALA A 597 17.85 -7.61 -19.92
N ASP A 598 16.66 -8.14 -20.22
CA ASP A 598 16.53 -9.40 -20.97
C ASP A 598 16.76 -9.13 -22.46
N MET A 599 17.95 -9.48 -22.93
CA MET A 599 18.39 -9.26 -24.30
C MET A 599 17.62 -10.13 -25.31
N THR A 600 16.84 -11.12 -24.88
CA THR A 600 15.94 -11.85 -25.77
C THR A 600 14.77 -10.97 -26.23
N THR A 601 14.38 -9.99 -25.41
CA THR A 601 13.27 -9.05 -25.68
C THR A 601 13.71 -7.78 -26.41
N VAL A 602 15.02 -7.52 -26.51
CA VAL A 602 15.57 -6.35 -27.20
C VAL A 602 15.73 -6.63 -28.70
N GLU A 603 15.10 -5.80 -29.53
CA GLU A 603 15.26 -5.76 -30.98
C GLU A 603 16.38 -4.79 -31.38
N ASP A 604 17.47 -5.31 -31.93
CA ASP A 604 18.62 -4.51 -32.35
C ASP A 604 19.25 -5.08 -33.62
N LYS A 605 19.53 -4.22 -34.60
CA LYS A 605 20.25 -4.61 -35.82
C LYS A 605 21.69 -5.04 -35.52
N GLY A 606 22.29 -4.53 -34.45
CA GLY A 606 23.62 -4.89 -33.96
C GLY A 606 23.66 -6.08 -33.00
N LYS A 607 22.55 -6.84 -32.84
CA LYS A 607 22.46 -7.96 -31.89
C LYS A 607 23.48 -9.08 -32.15
N GLY A 608 23.97 -9.21 -33.38
CA GLY A 608 25.02 -10.17 -33.74
C GLY A 608 26.40 -9.86 -33.13
N ASP A 609 26.66 -8.59 -32.78
CA ASP A 609 27.92 -8.15 -32.16
C ASP A 609 27.82 -8.13 -30.62
N TYR A 610 26.72 -8.63 -30.06
CA TYR A 610 26.51 -8.69 -28.62
C TYR A 610 27.47 -9.71 -27.98
N PRO A 611 28.21 -9.34 -26.91
CA PRO A 611 29.11 -10.25 -26.19
C PRO A 611 28.35 -11.29 -25.33
N GLY A 612 27.48 -12.10 -25.94
CA GLY A 612 26.67 -13.11 -25.28
C GLY A 612 27.48 -14.23 -24.61
N ASP A 613 28.72 -14.46 -25.05
CA ASP A 613 29.63 -15.41 -24.37
C ASP A 613 30.04 -14.93 -22.96
N VAL A 614 29.97 -13.62 -22.70
CA VAL A 614 30.28 -13.01 -21.40
C VAL A 614 29.02 -12.77 -20.58
N PHE A 615 27.98 -12.25 -21.22
CA PHE A 615 26.78 -11.75 -20.55
C PHE A 615 25.55 -12.65 -20.72
N GLY A 616 25.69 -13.80 -21.39
CA GLY A 616 24.57 -14.70 -21.64
C GLY A 616 23.47 -14.01 -22.44
N SER A 617 22.24 -14.03 -21.93
CA SER A 617 21.08 -13.36 -22.52
C SER A 617 20.67 -12.09 -21.77
N THR A 618 21.55 -11.53 -20.92
CA THR A 618 21.21 -10.40 -20.04
C THR A 618 22.28 -9.33 -20.05
N PHE A 619 21.93 -8.03 -20.00
CA PHE A 619 22.95 -6.97 -19.95
C PHE A 619 22.70 -6.00 -18.78
N PRO A 620 23.72 -5.61 -17.98
CA PRO A 620 23.54 -4.70 -16.85
C PRO A 620 22.98 -3.33 -17.27
N LEU A 621 21.98 -2.84 -16.53
CA LEU A 621 21.36 -1.53 -16.71
C LEU A 621 21.54 -0.62 -15.50
N ALA A 622 21.50 -1.17 -14.28
CA ALA A 622 21.74 -0.41 -13.06
C ALA A 622 22.61 -1.18 -12.09
N TRP A 623 23.47 -0.47 -11.36
CA TRP A 623 24.41 -1.07 -10.41
C TRP A 623 24.88 -0.05 -9.38
N TYR A 624 25.55 -0.56 -8.34
CA TYR A 624 26.33 0.26 -7.42
C TYR A 624 27.76 -0.28 -7.28
N GLN A 625 28.66 0.57 -6.77
CA GLN A 625 29.99 0.18 -6.30
C GLN A 625 30.54 1.18 -5.28
N GLU A 626 31.46 0.73 -4.43
CA GLU A 626 32.36 1.62 -3.70
C GLU A 626 33.59 1.93 -4.57
N PHE A 627 34.00 3.20 -4.63
CA PHE A 627 35.10 3.62 -5.48
C PHE A 627 35.96 4.70 -4.81
N GLU A 628 37.24 4.38 -4.58
CA GLU A 628 38.23 5.26 -3.94
C GLU A 628 37.75 5.93 -2.62
N GLY A 629 36.88 5.27 -1.85
CA GLY A 629 36.34 5.77 -0.58
C GLY A 629 34.97 6.42 -0.68
N GLY A 630 34.48 6.72 -1.89
CA GLY A 630 33.11 7.16 -2.16
C GLY A 630 32.19 6.01 -2.55
N ARG A 631 30.90 6.33 -2.73
CA ARG A 631 29.87 5.40 -3.20
C ARG A 631 29.29 5.89 -4.52
N SER A 632 29.14 4.99 -5.47
CA SER A 632 28.65 5.26 -6.82
C SER A 632 27.45 4.38 -7.13
N TRP A 633 26.37 4.98 -7.61
CA TRP A 633 25.19 4.30 -8.12
C TRP A 633 24.89 4.81 -9.52
N TYR A 634 24.51 3.92 -10.43
CA TYR A 634 24.20 4.27 -11.81
C TYR A 634 22.97 3.51 -12.31
N THR A 635 22.15 4.19 -13.13
CA THR A 635 21.12 3.56 -13.95
C THR A 635 21.21 4.07 -15.40
N SER A 636 21.11 3.18 -16.37
CA SER A 636 21.08 3.53 -17.79
C SER A 636 19.68 3.93 -18.27
N LEU A 637 18.65 3.75 -17.45
CA LEU A 637 17.28 4.11 -17.75
C LEU A 637 17.05 5.62 -17.58
N GLY A 638 15.99 6.14 -18.20
CA GLY A 638 15.54 7.52 -18.02
C GLY A 638 15.70 8.41 -19.24
N HIS A 639 15.60 7.86 -20.46
CA HIS A 639 15.61 8.64 -21.70
C HIS A 639 14.37 9.53 -21.82
N SER A 640 13.19 8.96 -21.56
CA SER A 640 11.91 9.60 -21.85
C SER A 640 11.59 10.68 -20.81
N VAL A 641 10.91 11.74 -21.26
CA VAL A 641 10.38 12.79 -20.38
C VAL A 641 9.38 12.20 -19.38
N GLU A 642 8.54 11.28 -19.85
CA GLU A 642 7.49 10.62 -19.08
C GLU A 642 8.04 9.74 -17.94
N ASP A 643 9.30 9.32 -18.01
CA ASP A 643 9.94 8.56 -16.94
C ASP A 643 10.00 9.36 -15.64
N TYR A 644 10.17 10.68 -15.74
CA TYR A 644 10.26 11.57 -14.58
C TYR A 644 8.88 11.90 -13.97
N ASP A 645 7.79 11.43 -14.57
CA ASP A 645 6.45 11.42 -13.97
C ASP A 645 6.07 10.03 -13.40
N ASP A 646 6.89 9.00 -13.64
CA ASP A 646 6.63 7.62 -13.18
C ASP A 646 7.09 7.44 -11.72
N PRO A 647 6.17 7.27 -10.75
CA PRO A 647 6.53 7.12 -9.34
C PRO A 647 7.41 5.90 -9.07
N VAL A 648 7.35 4.86 -9.91
CA VAL A 648 8.20 3.67 -9.78
C VAL A 648 9.64 4.02 -10.17
N PHE A 649 9.85 4.78 -11.24
CA PHE A 649 11.18 5.24 -11.64
C PHE A 649 11.75 6.28 -10.68
N LEU A 650 10.93 7.23 -10.20
CA LEU A 650 11.37 8.21 -9.20
C LEU A 650 11.79 7.54 -7.89
N ARG A 651 11.08 6.49 -7.46
CA ARG A 651 11.48 5.69 -6.30
C ARG A 651 12.80 4.93 -6.54
N HIS A 652 13.06 4.49 -7.77
CA HIS A 652 14.34 3.85 -8.14
C HIS A 652 15.51 4.83 -7.98
N ILE A 653 15.35 6.07 -8.49
CA ILE A 653 16.33 7.14 -8.33
C ILE A 653 16.53 7.51 -6.85
N LEU A 654 15.43 7.71 -6.12
CA LEU A 654 15.48 8.05 -4.69
C LEU A 654 16.28 7.01 -3.90
N GLY A 655 16.01 5.71 -4.11
CA GLY A 655 16.74 4.64 -3.43
C GLY A 655 18.24 4.60 -3.80
N GLY A 656 18.60 5.03 -5.01
CA GLY A 656 20.00 5.23 -5.42
C GLY A 656 20.69 6.36 -4.64
N ILE A 657 20.00 7.50 -4.49
CA ILE A 657 20.47 8.65 -3.71
C ILE A 657 20.60 8.27 -2.22
N GLU A 658 19.59 7.61 -1.66
CA GLU A 658 19.60 7.12 -0.28
C GLU A 658 20.78 6.20 0.02
N TRP A 659 21.11 5.29 -0.90
CA TRP A 659 22.22 4.38 -0.72
C TRP A 659 23.58 5.12 -0.73
N VAL A 660 23.80 6.02 -1.69
CA VAL A 660 25.08 6.75 -1.76
C VAL A 660 25.26 7.72 -0.58
N VAL A 661 24.18 8.27 -0.03
CA VAL A 661 24.24 9.18 1.13
C VAL A 661 24.36 8.43 2.46
N SER A 662 23.53 7.41 2.69
CA SER A 662 23.41 6.78 4.02
C SER A 662 24.58 5.89 4.42
N GLY A 663 25.32 5.31 3.46
CA GLY A 663 26.45 4.42 3.74
C GLY A 663 26.09 3.15 4.49
N SER A 664 24.82 2.75 4.43
CA SER A 664 24.36 1.48 4.97
C SER A 664 24.89 0.37 4.07
N ASN A 665 25.85 -0.41 4.56
CA ASN A 665 26.15 -1.71 3.98
C ASN A 665 24.93 -2.60 4.27
N HIS A 666 24.08 -2.78 3.26
CA HIS A 666 22.99 -3.75 3.28
C HIS A 666 23.55 -5.15 3.01
#